data_AF-A0A937PX39-F1
#
_entry.id   AF-A0A937PX39-F1
#
_cell.length_a   1.000
_cell.length_b   1.000
_cell.length_c   1.000
_cell.angle_alpha   90.00
_cell.angle_beta   90.00
_cell.angle_gamma   90.00
#
_symmetry.space_group_name_H-M   'P 1'
#
loop_
_entity.id
_entity.type
_entity.pdbx_description
1 polymer ?
#
loop_
_entity_poly.entity_id
_entity_poly.type
_entity_poly.pdbx_seq_one_letter_code
_entity_poly.pdbx_strand_id
1 'polypeptide(L)'
;MKKHTLKTALVLSLAVMLLAPPAGRADAEKKRKRTPDPMMRLIPKDALFCVRINNLRDTLASVDKFAQGLIPLPIKLGAFIEGDEWNNVVKDGNFAVFGLVLEGEAQEDNPLASIFTGALVPVTDYKKVLSDNPDISKPDNKGISKADNGNGPLVTKVGKFVLLCANKDYDKLVKAKKLLTAKTPGLRNAIDGAEYRRAAGKPIWAYVNVQVANQTFCPFISTKIGELKKQFKMMAPAQRGPMADPGPIIDMYAALFGVIADEIQYYTFGLEAGEDGLIITETAAAREGTEMAQAFAAAPKAARGTKMLAHLEDGAIMNLAFRANSPFLSKAYIRSIDLLTFFGGVSGEDLDALKRAMTDEFASLGDYLAFSFKSEEDSPFVFKYVVQISDKARFAKALDQQIEMMNSDFFTDLYKNFGMKIHAKIERNTAKYKGVSIDSAKLAFSATDPDSEMDKMIEAMYGDGFDYRWAIVNDLALYVVGGDVDAQIRELIDQVKAGGPKRIASEVKAAQKLLATRGTGDFIGTFNLVRMIKMITTMMSGMPGAPSMPPIKLDSNSNLAFTGTFRNGKLTTKSVLPKEHVQETVGAVMTMQMAMAPLRQEAIRTARIAQETTRVLFNGKDLSGWETSGNAKWVVEDGLLIGTQGENNAPGDLFTKKTFKDFELTCTYRVEWPCNTGIWFRYQSPQKAYQADILEYKNPVCYSGSLYCPGKMFIAMNEDKSLVDREGWNTMKVRAKGDHLQIWINDHKVADVRDDSTDSGKIGFQVHPGDQFGKMKVVVKKLVIKEL
;
A
#
# COMPACT_ATOMS: atom_id res chain seq x y z
N MET A 1 15.50 -11.89 -28.73
CA MET A 1 16.23 -12.20 -27.48
C MET A 1 16.02 -13.66 -27.10
N LYS A 2 16.95 -14.28 -26.37
CA LYS A 2 17.13 -15.76 -26.35
C LYS A 2 16.27 -16.50 -25.31
N LYS A 3 15.98 -17.78 -25.60
CA LYS A 3 15.20 -18.74 -24.76
C LYS A 3 15.74 -19.00 -23.34
N HIS A 4 16.90 -18.45 -22.95
CA HIS A 4 17.58 -18.79 -21.69
C HIS A 4 17.15 -17.96 -20.47
N THR A 5 16.52 -16.80 -20.65
CA THR A 5 16.12 -15.96 -19.49
C THR A 5 14.89 -16.52 -18.75
N LEU A 6 14.08 -17.37 -19.40
CA LEU A 6 12.81 -17.86 -18.83
C LEU A 6 12.96 -19.05 -17.86
N LYS A 7 14.00 -19.89 -18.02
CA LYS A 7 14.20 -21.09 -17.19
C LYS A 7 14.58 -20.75 -15.74
N THR A 8 15.43 -19.74 -15.54
CA THR A 8 15.78 -19.25 -14.19
C THR A 8 14.73 -18.29 -13.63
N ALA A 9 14.02 -17.56 -14.51
CA ALA A 9 12.88 -16.76 -14.08
C ALA A 9 11.85 -17.62 -13.36
N LEU A 10 11.43 -18.77 -13.92
CA LEU A 10 10.30 -19.53 -13.39
C LEU A 10 10.40 -19.91 -11.90
N VAL A 11 11.58 -20.32 -11.41
CA VAL A 11 11.78 -20.73 -10.00
C VAL A 11 11.69 -19.53 -9.04
N LEU A 12 12.02 -18.31 -9.49
CA LEU A 12 11.77 -17.07 -8.74
C LEU A 12 10.41 -16.41 -9.07
N SER A 13 9.84 -16.65 -10.25
CA SER A 13 8.51 -16.15 -10.65
C SER A 13 7.40 -16.80 -9.82
N LEU A 14 7.60 -18.04 -9.36
CA LEU A 14 6.76 -18.67 -8.34
C LEU A 14 6.77 -17.96 -6.98
N ALA A 15 7.73 -17.06 -6.72
CA ALA A 15 7.74 -16.16 -5.56
C ALA A 15 7.29 -14.72 -5.89
N VAL A 16 7.34 -14.31 -7.18
CA VAL A 16 6.88 -12.98 -7.65
C VAL A 16 5.40 -12.99 -8.07
N MET A 17 4.76 -14.16 -8.24
CA MET A 17 3.30 -14.30 -8.41
C MET A 17 2.49 -14.04 -7.11
N LEU A 18 2.84 -13.01 -6.36
CA LEU A 18 1.98 -12.42 -5.32
C LEU A 18 0.97 -11.41 -5.91
N LEU A 19 1.02 -11.13 -7.22
CA LEU A 19 0.07 -10.28 -7.95
C LEU A 19 -0.25 -10.86 -9.35
N ALA A 20 -1.10 -11.88 -9.43
CA ALA A 20 -1.74 -12.34 -10.68
C ALA A 20 -3.10 -13.03 -10.38
N PRO A 21 -4.14 -12.88 -11.23
CA PRO A 21 -5.50 -13.30 -10.90
C PRO A 21 -5.69 -14.83 -10.96
N PRO A 22 -6.28 -15.46 -9.93
CA PRO A 22 -6.50 -16.92 -9.87
C PRO A 22 -7.95 -17.35 -10.20
N ALA A 23 -8.26 -18.67 -10.20
CA ALA A 23 -8.92 -19.19 -11.40
C ALA A 23 -9.99 -20.35 -11.37
N GLY A 24 -10.72 -20.71 -10.31
CA GLY A 24 -12.19 -21.03 -10.26
C GLY A 24 -13.00 -22.34 -10.55
N ARG A 25 -12.86 -23.51 -9.87
CA ARG A 25 -13.94 -24.57 -9.76
C ARG A 25 -13.83 -25.41 -8.49
N ALA A 26 -15.01 -25.73 -7.95
CA ALA A 26 -15.25 -26.90 -7.11
C ALA A 26 -15.60 -28.15 -7.96
N ASP A 27 -16.04 -29.22 -7.27
CA ASP A 27 -16.53 -30.50 -7.82
C ASP A 27 -15.49 -31.45 -8.43
N ALA A 28 -14.57 -31.89 -7.56
CA ALA A 28 -13.93 -33.20 -7.67
C ALA A 28 -13.81 -33.93 -6.31
N GLU A 29 -14.87 -33.94 -5.49
CA GLU A 29 -14.91 -34.77 -4.26
C GLU A 29 -15.08 -36.29 -4.54
N LYS A 30 -14.73 -36.74 -5.75
CA LYS A 30 -14.58 -38.15 -6.12
C LYS A 30 -13.39 -38.77 -5.40
N LYS A 31 -13.60 -39.23 -4.16
CA LYS A 31 -12.78 -40.22 -3.40
C LYS A 31 -11.27 -40.23 -3.75
N ARG A 32 -10.59 -39.07 -3.71
CA ARG A 32 -9.10 -39.04 -3.77
C ARG A 32 -8.60 -39.85 -2.56
N LYS A 33 -8.03 -41.04 -2.81
CA LYS A 33 -7.58 -41.97 -1.75
C LYS A 33 -6.64 -41.22 -0.81
N ARG A 34 -6.92 -41.30 0.50
CA ARG A 34 -6.21 -40.62 1.59
C ARG A 34 -4.74 -41.08 1.68
N THR A 35 -3.91 -40.55 0.78
CA THR A 35 -2.47 -40.79 0.77
C THR A 35 -1.81 -39.71 1.61
N PRO A 36 -0.94 -40.04 2.58
CA PRO A 36 -0.20 -39.03 3.35
C PRO A 36 0.63 -38.16 2.40
N ASP A 37 0.49 -36.83 2.48
CA ASP A 37 1.33 -35.92 1.68
C ASP A 37 2.77 -35.99 2.22
N PRO A 38 3.75 -36.48 1.45
CA PRO A 38 5.12 -36.64 1.95
C PRO A 38 5.83 -35.29 2.12
N MET A 39 5.47 -34.25 1.35
CA MET A 39 6.11 -32.94 1.46
C MET A 39 5.75 -32.25 2.76
N MET A 40 4.49 -32.37 3.20
CA MET A 40 4.04 -31.83 4.49
C MET A 40 4.72 -32.50 5.70
N ARG A 41 5.38 -33.65 5.51
CA ARG A 41 6.25 -34.28 6.52
C ARG A 41 7.72 -33.91 6.37
N LEU A 42 8.14 -33.52 5.18
CA LEU A 42 9.53 -33.24 4.81
C LEU A 42 9.92 -31.79 5.11
N ILE A 43 9.05 -30.83 4.74
CA ILE A 43 9.24 -29.41 5.03
C ILE A 43 9.15 -29.23 6.56
N PRO A 44 10.12 -28.60 7.24
CA PRO A 44 10.09 -28.35 8.68
C PRO A 44 8.85 -27.59 9.19
N LYS A 45 8.45 -27.80 10.45
CA LYS A 45 7.29 -27.12 11.09
C LYS A 45 7.45 -25.60 11.24
N ASP A 46 8.68 -25.14 11.21
CA ASP A 46 9.18 -23.79 11.39
C ASP A 46 9.56 -23.12 10.07
N ALA A 47 9.18 -23.73 8.93
CA ALA A 47 9.27 -23.06 7.63
C ALA A 47 8.52 -21.72 7.66
N LEU A 48 9.20 -20.66 7.19
CA LEU A 48 8.67 -19.30 7.08
C LEU A 48 7.42 -19.27 6.20
N PHE A 49 7.47 -19.97 5.06
CA PHE A 49 6.33 -20.14 4.18
C PHE A 49 6.40 -21.47 3.42
N CYS A 50 5.25 -21.91 2.89
CA CYS A 50 5.13 -23.02 1.97
C CYS A 50 3.97 -22.76 1.00
N VAL A 51 4.23 -22.68 -0.29
CA VAL A 51 3.23 -22.65 -1.38
C VAL A 51 3.23 -24.01 -2.05
N ARG A 52 2.12 -24.74 -1.93
CA ARG A 52 1.95 -26.12 -2.39
C ARG A 52 0.93 -26.20 -3.52
N ILE A 53 1.29 -26.87 -4.60
CA ILE A 53 0.44 -27.12 -5.78
C ILE A 53 0.08 -28.61 -5.79
N ASN A 54 -1.21 -28.92 -5.83
CA ASN A 54 -1.80 -30.26 -5.73
C ASN A 54 -2.20 -30.79 -7.12
N ASN A 55 -1.51 -31.80 -7.63
CA ASN A 55 -1.58 -32.22 -9.04
C ASN A 55 -1.31 -31.01 -9.95
N LEU A 56 -0.03 -30.82 -10.32
CA LEU A 56 0.38 -29.69 -11.15
C LEU A 56 -0.38 -29.67 -12.49
N ARG A 57 -0.53 -30.81 -13.17
CA ARG A 57 -1.27 -30.90 -14.45
C ARG A 57 -2.72 -30.44 -14.31
N ASP A 58 -3.48 -31.02 -13.38
CA ASP A 58 -4.88 -30.64 -13.13
C ASP A 58 -4.98 -29.14 -12.81
N THR A 59 -4.07 -28.65 -11.94
CA THR A 59 -4.08 -27.26 -11.50
C THR A 59 -3.82 -26.30 -12.67
N LEU A 60 -2.77 -26.51 -13.47
CA LEU A 60 -2.48 -25.63 -14.61
C LEU A 60 -3.60 -25.64 -15.65
N ALA A 61 -4.14 -26.82 -15.99
CA ALA A 61 -5.27 -26.94 -16.91
C ALA A 61 -6.54 -26.22 -16.38
N SER A 62 -6.75 -26.24 -15.06
CA SER A 62 -7.87 -25.56 -14.42
C SER A 62 -7.70 -24.03 -14.42
N VAL A 63 -6.47 -23.52 -14.29
CA VAL A 63 -6.16 -22.09 -14.41
C VAL A 63 -6.35 -21.61 -15.85
N ASP A 64 -5.83 -22.36 -16.83
CA ASP A 64 -6.00 -22.08 -18.26
C ASP A 64 -7.49 -21.96 -18.62
N LYS A 65 -8.34 -22.86 -18.11
CA LYS A 65 -9.78 -22.90 -18.42
C LYS A 65 -10.54 -21.65 -17.97
N PHE A 66 -10.21 -21.10 -16.82
CA PHE A 66 -10.82 -19.86 -16.35
C PHE A 66 -10.24 -18.64 -17.06
N ALA A 67 -8.93 -18.61 -17.31
CA ALA A 67 -8.25 -17.51 -18.00
C ALA A 67 -8.76 -17.32 -19.45
N GLN A 68 -9.28 -18.37 -20.09
CA GLN A 68 -9.96 -18.29 -21.40
C GLN A 68 -11.08 -17.24 -21.39
N GLY A 69 -10.95 -16.20 -22.21
CA GLY A 69 -11.93 -15.12 -22.31
C GLY A 69 -11.85 -14.05 -21.20
N LEU A 70 -10.83 -14.10 -20.33
CA LEU A 70 -10.48 -13.02 -19.40
C LEU A 70 -9.28 -12.20 -19.88
N ILE A 71 -8.31 -12.86 -20.51
CA ILE A 71 -7.05 -12.25 -20.96
C ILE A 71 -7.07 -12.15 -22.50
N PRO A 72 -6.72 -10.99 -23.10
CA PRO A 72 -6.73 -10.83 -24.56
C PRO A 72 -5.78 -11.77 -25.32
N LEU A 73 -4.71 -12.22 -24.66
CA LEU A 73 -3.78 -13.22 -25.18
C LEU A 73 -3.96 -14.53 -24.41
N PRO A 74 -4.22 -15.67 -25.08
CA PRO A 74 -4.42 -16.94 -24.40
C PRO A 74 -3.11 -17.45 -23.80
N ILE A 75 -3.05 -17.50 -22.47
CA ILE A 75 -2.00 -18.20 -21.73
C ILE A 75 -2.31 -19.70 -21.79
N LYS A 76 -1.28 -20.52 -22.06
CA LYS A 76 -1.34 -21.99 -22.04
C LYS A 76 -0.33 -22.53 -21.03
N LEU A 77 -0.63 -22.41 -19.74
CA LEU A 77 0.21 -22.92 -18.67
C LEU A 77 0.36 -24.44 -18.75
N GLY A 78 -0.67 -25.17 -19.20
CA GLY A 78 -0.60 -26.62 -19.40
C GLY A 78 0.49 -27.05 -20.39
N ALA A 79 0.75 -26.26 -21.44
CA ALA A 79 1.81 -26.54 -22.41
C ALA A 79 3.23 -26.41 -21.81
N PHE A 80 3.38 -25.69 -20.70
CA PHE A 80 4.68 -25.52 -20.03
C PHE A 80 5.26 -26.83 -19.47
N ILE A 81 4.39 -27.80 -19.15
CA ILE A 81 4.77 -29.10 -18.59
C ILE A 81 4.83 -30.22 -19.64
N GLU A 82 4.82 -29.89 -20.93
CA GLU A 82 4.84 -30.86 -22.03
C GLU A 82 6.25 -31.17 -22.57
N GLY A 83 7.23 -30.30 -22.32
CA GLY A 83 8.62 -30.46 -22.79
C GLY A 83 9.40 -31.61 -22.15
N ASP A 84 10.47 -32.04 -22.84
CA ASP A 84 11.33 -33.16 -22.45
C ASP A 84 12.06 -32.96 -21.11
N GLU A 85 12.29 -31.72 -20.68
CA GLU A 85 12.86 -31.44 -19.35
C GLU A 85 11.98 -31.92 -18.18
N TRP A 86 10.71 -32.25 -18.46
CA TRP A 86 9.79 -32.85 -17.50
C TRP A 86 9.74 -34.38 -17.54
N ASN A 87 10.59 -35.02 -18.34
CA ASN A 87 10.73 -36.48 -18.32
C ASN A 87 11.19 -36.93 -16.93
N ASN A 88 10.57 -38.00 -16.41
CA ASN A 88 10.72 -38.49 -15.03
C ASN A 88 10.19 -37.58 -13.91
N VAL A 89 9.54 -36.44 -14.23
CA VAL A 89 8.79 -35.65 -13.24
C VAL A 89 7.36 -36.19 -13.10
N VAL A 90 6.87 -36.33 -11.86
CA VAL A 90 5.50 -36.76 -11.57
C VAL A 90 4.55 -35.57 -11.72
N LYS A 91 4.19 -35.26 -12.98
CA LYS A 91 3.33 -34.12 -13.37
C LYS A 91 1.98 -34.08 -12.63
N ASP A 92 1.46 -35.23 -12.24
CA ASP A 92 0.17 -35.37 -11.53
C ASP A 92 0.35 -35.41 -10.00
N GLY A 93 1.58 -35.23 -9.53
CA GLY A 93 1.95 -35.18 -8.11
C GLY A 93 1.84 -33.79 -7.50
N ASN A 94 2.16 -33.71 -6.20
CA ASN A 94 2.18 -32.46 -5.46
C ASN A 94 3.58 -31.83 -5.52
N PHE A 95 3.63 -30.51 -5.71
CA PHE A 95 4.84 -29.68 -5.75
C PHE A 95 4.79 -28.68 -4.59
N ALA A 96 5.94 -28.21 -4.10
CA ALA A 96 5.98 -27.14 -3.11
C ALA A 96 7.16 -26.20 -3.32
N VAL A 97 6.95 -24.89 -3.14
CA VAL A 97 8.01 -23.88 -2.96
C VAL A 97 7.94 -23.42 -1.51
N PHE A 98 9.06 -23.39 -0.79
CA PHE A 98 9.07 -23.11 0.65
C PHE A 98 10.29 -22.28 1.05
N GLY A 99 10.12 -21.50 2.10
CA GLY A 99 11.15 -20.66 2.71
C GLY A 99 11.58 -21.20 4.05
N LEU A 100 12.90 -21.28 4.30
CA LEU A 100 13.49 -21.53 5.62
C LEU A 100 14.35 -20.33 6.01
N VAL A 101 14.27 -19.92 7.27
CA VAL A 101 15.27 -19.02 7.88
C VAL A 101 16.43 -19.89 8.36
N LEU A 102 17.65 -19.56 7.97
CA LEU A 102 18.85 -20.32 8.33
C LEU A 102 19.73 -19.55 9.30
N GLU A 103 20.24 -20.26 10.32
CA GLU A 103 21.15 -19.69 11.31
C GLU A 103 22.47 -19.21 10.68
N GLY A 104 22.95 -18.06 11.19
CA GLY A 104 24.27 -17.50 10.88
C GLY A 104 24.37 -16.55 9.68
N GLU A 105 23.25 -16.10 9.10
CA GLU A 105 23.24 -15.25 7.89
C GLU A 105 22.31 -14.01 7.98
N ALA A 106 21.76 -13.71 9.16
CA ALA A 106 20.97 -12.50 9.37
C ALA A 106 21.90 -11.27 9.55
N GLN A 107 21.98 -10.43 8.50
CA GLN A 107 22.47 -9.06 8.64
C GLN A 107 21.27 -8.17 9.00
N GLU A 108 21.44 -7.25 9.96
CA GLU A 108 20.35 -6.36 10.42
C GLU A 108 19.72 -5.57 9.27
N ASP A 109 20.54 -5.17 8.28
CA ASP A 109 20.12 -4.41 7.09
C ASP A 109 19.46 -5.26 5.99
N ASN A 110 19.55 -6.61 6.05
CA ASN A 110 19.07 -7.49 4.99
C ASN A 110 18.59 -8.86 5.53
N PRO A 111 17.35 -8.95 6.07
CA PRO A 111 16.79 -10.21 6.55
C PRO A 111 16.56 -11.25 5.43
N LEU A 112 16.53 -10.83 4.16
CA LEU A 112 16.45 -11.77 3.02
C LEU A 112 17.75 -12.57 2.83
N ALA A 113 18.87 -12.12 3.40
CA ALA A 113 20.14 -12.81 3.32
C ALA A 113 20.09 -14.19 3.98
N SER A 114 19.42 -14.34 5.13
CA SER A 114 19.30 -15.61 5.88
C SER A 114 18.28 -16.59 5.30
N ILE A 115 17.47 -16.17 4.33
CA ILE A 115 16.39 -16.99 3.80
C ILE A 115 16.92 -17.91 2.70
N PHE A 116 16.63 -19.20 2.85
CA PHE A 116 16.69 -20.20 1.79
C PHE A 116 15.30 -20.36 1.17
N THR A 117 15.20 -20.23 -0.16
CA THR A 117 14.00 -20.60 -0.90
C THR A 117 14.29 -21.84 -1.75
N GLY A 118 13.51 -22.90 -1.55
CA GLY A 118 13.65 -24.16 -2.28
C GLY A 118 12.34 -24.63 -2.90
N ALA A 119 12.43 -25.40 -3.99
CA ALA A 119 11.30 -26.06 -4.62
C ALA A 119 11.46 -27.59 -4.58
N LEU A 120 10.43 -28.29 -4.09
CA LEU A 120 10.32 -29.75 -4.12
C LEU A 120 9.53 -30.18 -5.35
N VAL A 121 10.20 -30.91 -6.24
CA VAL A 121 9.65 -31.49 -7.47
C VAL A 121 9.58 -33.01 -7.31
N PRO A 122 8.38 -33.64 -7.37
CA PRO A 122 8.25 -35.09 -7.26
C PRO A 122 8.78 -35.78 -8.51
N VAL A 123 9.62 -36.81 -8.36
CA VAL A 123 10.25 -37.52 -9.48
C VAL A 123 10.09 -39.03 -9.38
N THR A 124 10.07 -39.71 -10.53
CA THR A 124 10.01 -41.18 -10.62
C THR A 124 11.38 -41.80 -10.33
N ASP A 125 12.44 -41.28 -10.96
CA ASP A 125 13.83 -41.67 -10.73
C ASP A 125 14.79 -40.48 -10.85
N TYR A 126 15.46 -40.14 -9.75
CA TYR A 126 16.48 -39.10 -9.70
C TYR A 126 17.67 -39.35 -10.63
N LYS A 127 18.08 -40.61 -10.83
CA LYS A 127 19.20 -40.93 -11.72
C LYS A 127 18.84 -40.61 -13.17
N LYS A 128 17.61 -40.91 -13.59
CA LYS A 128 17.09 -40.57 -14.91
C LYS A 128 16.93 -39.08 -15.12
N VAL A 129 16.46 -38.34 -14.10
CA VAL A 129 16.43 -36.87 -14.18
C VAL A 129 17.82 -36.28 -14.50
N LEU A 130 18.89 -36.86 -13.97
CA LEU A 130 20.26 -36.45 -14.31
C LEU A 130 20.76 -36.95 -15.67
N SER A 131 20.44 -38.19 -16.09
CA SER A 131 20.90 -38.70 -17.40
C SER A 131 20.17 -38.09 -18.59
N ASP A 132 18.89 -37.81 -18.42
CA ASP A 132 17.99 -37.39 -19.49
C ASP A 132 18.07 -35.86 -19.71
N ASN A 133 18.79 -35.14 -18.84
CA ASN A 133 19.06 -33.69 -18.93
C ASN A 133 20.59 -33.45 -18.95
N PRO A 134 21.26 -33.53 -20.11
CA PRO A 134 22.73 -33.47 -20.19
C PRO A 134 23.34 -32.13 -19.73
N ASP A 135 22.56 -31.05 -19.69
CA ASP A 135 22.97 -29.76 -19.15
C ASP A 135 23.06 -29.73 -17.60
N ILE A 136 22.76 -30.83 -16.90
CA ILE A 136 22.91 -30.97 -15.45
C ILE A 136 24.23 -31.67 -15.13
N SER A 137 25.06 -31.03 -14.31
CA SER A 137 26.35 -31.59 -13.89
C SER A 137 26.19 -32.89 -13.10
N LYS A 138 27.23 -33.73 -13.13
CA LYS A 138 27.34 -34.84 -12.17
C LYS A 138 27.27 -34.30 -10.72
N PRO A 139 26.72 -35.06 -9.76
CA PRO A 139 26.70 -34.66 -8.36
C PRO A 139 28.11 -34.56 -7.79
N ASP A 140 28.35 -33.54 -6.97
CA ASP A 140 29.54 -33.39 -6.13
C ASP A 140 29.52 -34.32 -4.90
N ASN A 141 30.53 -34.18 -4.02
CA ASN A 141 30.65 -34.96 -2.78
C ASN A 141 29.55 -34.68 -1.74
N LYS A 142 28.80 -33.57 -1.85
CA LYS A 142 27.60 -33.28 -1.05
C LYS A 142 26.32 -33.78 -1.75
N GLY A 143 26.45 -34.36 -2.95
CA GLY A 143 25.37 -34.85 -3.79
C GLY A 143 24.55 -33.72 -4.42
N ILE A 144 25.16 -32.57 -4.69
CA ILE A 144 24.55 -31.42 -5.35
C ILE A 144 25.06 -31.35 -6.81
N SER A 145 24.16 -31.00 -7.72
CA SER A 145 24.42 -30.83 -9.16
C SER A 145 24.02 -29.42 -9.58
N LYS A 146 24.58 -28.90 -10.68
CA LYS A 146 24.24 -27.59 -11.26
C LYS A 146 23.61 -27.77 -12.63
N ALA A 147 22.43 -27.19 -12.85
CA ALA A 147 21.76 -27.21 -14.16
C ALA A 147 22.28 -26.11 -15.12
N ASP A 148 21.82 -26.14 -16.38
CA ASP A 148 22.13 -25.16 -17.43
C ASP A 148 23.64 -24.87 -17.54
N ASN A 149 24.43 -25.94 -17.64
CA ASN A 149 25.89 -25.92 -17.76
C ASN A 149 26.59 -25.08 -16.67
N GLY A 150 26.03 -25.08 -15.46
CA GLY A 150 26.58 -24.38 -14.31
C GLY A 150 25.99 -22.99 -14.05
N ASN A 151 25.10 -22.48 -14.91
CA ASN A 151 24.43 -21.19 -14.73
C ASN A 151 23.04 -21.31 -14.08
N GLY A 152 22.42 -22.49 -14.17
CA GLY A 152 21.05 -22.76 -13.75
C GLY A 152 20.89 -23.06 -12.24
N PRO A 153 19.70 -23.51 -11.82
CA PRO A 153 19.45 -23.87 -10.42
C PRO A 153 20.36 -25.02 -9.95
N LEU A 154 20.58 -25.05 -8.64
CA LEU A 154 21.17 -26.20 -7.97
C LEU A 154 20.12 -27.31 -7.85
N VAL A 155 20.57 -28.55 -7.95
CA VAL A 155 19.72 -29.74 -8.02
C VAL A 155 20.25 -30.76 -7.01
N THR A 156 19.41 -31.28 -6.11
CA THR A 156 19.82 -32.37 -5.21
C THR A 156 18.65 -33.27 -4.82
N LYS A 157 18.92 -34.54 -4.51
CA LYS A 157 17.89 -35.50 -4.09
C LYS A 157 17.51 -35.32 -2.63
N VAL A 158 16.21 -35.25 -2.34
CA VAL A 158 15.64 -35.35 -0.99
C VAL A 158 14.45 -36.31 -1.00
N GLY A 159 14.63 -37.51 -0.44
CA GLY A 159 13.58 -38.55 -0.44
C GLY A 159 13.17 -38.98 -1.86
N LYS A 160 11.89 -38.75 -2.22
CA LYS A 160 11.32 -38.98 -3.57
C LYS A 160 11.26 -37.70 -4.43
N PHE A 161 11.91 -36.62 -3.98
CA PHE A 161 11.88 -35.32 -4.62
C PHE A 161 13.27 -34.93 -5.12
N VAL A 162 13.28 -34.12 -6.17
CA VAL A 162 14.37 -33.18 -6.44
C VAL A 162 14.09 -31.91 -5.64
N LEU A 163 15.09 -31.43 -4.92
CA LEU A 163 15.13 -30.09 -4.34
C LEU A 163 15.90 -29.17 -5.29
N LEU A 164 15.26 -28.07 -5.70
CA LEU A 164 15.83 -27.02 -6.52
C LEU A 164 16.01 -25.73 -5.70
N CYS A 165 17.07 -24.97 -5.94
CA CYS A 165 17.20 -23.57 -5.47
C CYS A 165 18.08 -22.75 -6.42
N ALA A 166 18.24 -21.45 -6.16
CA ALA A 166 19.10 -20.60 -6.98
C ALA A 166 20.60 -20.98 -6.84
N ASN A 167 21.36 -20.79 -7.93
CA ASN A 167 22.79 -21.14 -8.06
C ASN A 167 23.67 -20.54 -6.94
N LYS A 168 23.37 -19.30 -6.55
CA LYS A 168 24.10 -18.55 -5.51
C LYS A 168 23.94 -19.11 -4.10
N ASP A 169 22.88 -19.88 -3.82
CA ASP A 169 22.49 -20.30 -2.47
C ASP A 169 23.04 -21.70 -2.13
N TYR A 170 24.27 -22.03 -2.58
CA TYR A 170 24.87 -23.36 -2.43
C TYR A 170 25.06 -23.79 -0.97
N ASP A 171 25.64 -22.93 -0.13
CA ASP A 171 25.85 -23.29 1.30
C ASP A 171 24.53 -23.32 2.08
N LYS A 172 23.57 -22.47 1.71
CA LYS A 172 22.20 -22.56 2.20
C LYS A 172 21.52 -23.86 1.80
N LEU A 173 21.71 -24.35 0.56
CA LEU A 173 21.19 -25.64 0.13
C LEU A 173 21.76 -26.79 0.96
N VAL A 174 23.05 -26.74 1.31
CA VAL A 174 23.68 -27.72 2.21
C VAL A 174 23.02 -27.70 3.60
N LYS A 175 22.83 -26.52 4.19
CA LYS A 175 22.11 -26.34 5.47
C LYS A 175 20.66 -26.85 5.38
N ALA A 176 19.89 -26.41 4.37
CA ALA A 176 18.51 -26.78 4.16
C ALA A 176 18.32 -28.28 3.90
N LYS A 177 19.20 -28.91 3.11
CA LYS A 177 19.21 -30.36 2.88
C LYS A 177 19.39 -31.15 4.18
N LYS A 178 20.24 -30.67 5.11
CA LYS A 178 20.40 -31.26 6.45
C LYS A 178 19.11 -31.17 7.26
N LEU A 179 18.42 -30.01 7.24
CA LEU A 179 17.14 -29.82 7.93
C LEU A 179 16.03 -30.74 7.35
N LEU A 180 15.90 -30.80 6.03
CA LEU A 180 14.90 -31.62 5.32
C LEU A 180 15.14 -33.14 5.47
N THR A 181 16.35 -33.57 5.84
CA THR A 181 16.68 -34.99 6.07
C THR A 181 16.80 -35.36 7.55
N ALA A 182 16.64 -34.40 8.45
CA ALA A 182 16.57 -34.64 9.89
C ALA A 182 15.24 -35.30 10.29
N LYS A 183 15.22 -35.98 11.45
CA LYS A 183 14.00 -36.54 12.05
C LYS A 183 13.24 -35.50 12.88
N THR A 184 13.03 -34.31 12.34
CA THR A 184 12.30 -33.21 13.00
C THR A 184 10.80 -33.24 12.67
N PRO A 185 9.93 -32.57 13.46
CA PRO A 185 8.53 -32.42 13.11
C PRO A 185 8.35 -31.59 11.83
N GLY A 186 7.75 -32.16 10.78
CA GLY A 186 7.41 -31.42 9.57
C GLY A 186 6.16 -30.53 9.69
N LEU A 187 5.89 -29.73 8.65
CA LEU A 187 4.83 -28.73 8.50
C LEU A 187 3.42 -29.25 8.83
N ARG A 188 3.16 -30.54 8.64
CA ARG A 188 1.94 -31.22 9.11
C ARG A 188 1.66 -30.95 10.59
N ASN A 189 2.69 -30.79 11.42
CA ASN A 189 2.57 -30.57 12.86
C ASN A 189 2.37 -29.08 13.23
N ALA A 190 2.53 -28.14 12.28
CA ALA A 190 2.28 -26.71 12.49
C ALA A 190 0.80 -26.33 12.29
N ILE A 191 0.00 -27.23 11.70
CA ILE A 191 -1.42 -27.01 11.37
C ILE A 191 -2.30 -28.13 11.94
N ASP A 192 -3.56 -27.82 12.24
CA ASP A 192 -4.48 -28.80 12.82
C ASP A 192 -5.00 -29.82 11.77
N GLY A 193 -5.83 -30.77 12.22
CA GLY A 193 -6.43 -31.76 11.34
C GLY A 193 -7.46 -31.20 10.34
N ALA A 194 -8.07 -30.04 10.59
CA ALA A 194 -9.04 -29.41 9.69
C ALA A 194 -8.33 -28.63 8.58
N GLU A 195 -7.32 -27.84 8.93
CA GLU A 195 -6.48 -27.12 7.98
C GLU A 195 -5.69 -28.09 7.10
N TYR A 196 -5.14 -29.18 7.66
CA TYR A 196 -4.49 -30.21 6.84
C TYR A 196 -5.46 -30.86 5.81
N ARG A 197 -6.74 -31.01 6.15
CA ARG A 197 -7.77 -31.47 5.19
C ARG A 197 -8.04 -30.42 4.11
N ARG A 198 -8.16 -29.14 4.48
CA ARG A 198 -8.31 -28.04 3.51
C ARG A 198 -7.13 -27.98 2.55
N ALA A 199 -5.90 -27.94 3.08
CA ALA A 199 -4.67 -28.01 2.31
C ALA A 199 -4.71 -29.15 1.29
N ALA A 200 -4.89 -30.40 1.75
CA ALA A 200 -4.93 -31.57 0.88
C ALA A 200 -6.00 -31.49 -0.23
N GLY A 201 -7.11 -30.80 0.00
CA GLY A 201 -8.19 -30.61 -0.98
C GLY A 201 -7.97 -29.50 -2.01
N LYS A 202 -7.26 -28.42 -1.69
CA LYS A 202 -7.13 -27.24 -2.59
C LYS A 202 -6.08 -27.42 -3.70
N PRO A 203 -6.36 -27.06 -4.96
CA PRO A 203 -5.37 -27.06 -6.06
C PRO A 203 -4.10 -26.27 -5.76
N ILE A 204 -4.21 -25.07 -5.18
CA ILE A 204 -3.07 -24.33 -4.64
C ILE A 204 -3.38 -24.02 -3.17
N TRP A 205 -2.39 -24.20 -2.30
CA TRP A 205 -2.47 -23.87 -0.88
C TRP A 205 -1.16 -23.26 -0.41
N ALA A 206 -1.21 -22.07 0.16
CA ALA A 206 -0.09 -21.41 0.80
C ALA A 206 -0.26 -21.38 2.33
N TYR A 207 0.88 -21.39 3.02
CA TYR A 207 1.02 -21.24 4.46
C TYR A 207 2.14 -20.23 4.74
N VAL A 208 1.93 -19.37 5.72
CA VAL A 208 2.91 -18.41 6.24
C VAL A 208 2.96 -18.54 7.76
N ASN A 209 4.14 -18.81 8.31
CA ASN A 209 4.37 -18.82 9.75
C ASN A 209 4.62 -17.37 10.21
N VAL A 210 3.59 -16.74 10.75
CA VAL A 210 3.63 -15.32 11.12
C VAL A 210 4.58 -15.07 12.29
N GLN A 211 4.76 -16.03 13.22
CA GLN A 211 5.72 -15.87 14.32
C GLN A 211 7.18 -15.91 13.83
N VAL A 212 7.51 -16.79 12.87
CA VAL A 212 8.85 -16.81 12.23
C VAL A 212 9.06 -15.57 11.36
N ALA A 213 8.01 -15.09 10.67
CA ALA A 213 8.07 -13.85 9.91
C ALA A 213 8.28 -12.62 10.82
N ASN A 214 7.59 -12.53 11.96
CA ASN A 214 7.73 -11.48 12.96
C ASN A 214 9.20 -11.39 13.42
N GLN A 215 9.75 -12.50 13.91
CA GLN A 215 11.15 -12.58 14.36
C GLN A 215 12.18 -12.20 13.28
N THR A 216 11.87 -12.46 12.00
CA THR A 216 12.79 -12.21 10.88
C THR A 216 12.68 -10.80 10.31
N PHE A 217 11.48 -10.22 10.25
CA PHE A 217 11.20 -9.00 9.48
C PHE A 217 10.80 -7.79 10.32
N CYS A 218 10.24 -7.95 11.53
CA CYS A 218 9.78 -6.80 12.32
C CYS A 218 10.90 -5.79 12.66
N PRO A 219 12.14 -6.19 13.02
CA PRO A 219 13.23 -5.24 13.21
C PRO A 219 13.51 -4.41 11.94
N PHE A 220 13.61 -5.08 10.78
CA PHE A 220 13.83 -4.42 9.48
C PHE A 220 12.67 -3.49 9.10
N ILE A 221 11.42 -3.94 9.27
CA ILE A 221 10.22 -3.13 8.99
C ILE A 221 10.20 -1.88 9.88
N SER A 222 10.53 -2.02 11.17
CA SER A 222 10.61 -0.90 12.13
C SER A 222 11.68 0.11 11.72
N THR A 223 12.88 -0.35 11.32
CA THR A 223 13.93 0.50 10.77
C THR A 223 13.47 1.23 9.50
N LYS A 224 12.83 0.54 8.56
CA LYS A 224 12.32 1.14 7.32
C LYS A 224 11.17 2.12 7.54
N ILE A 225 10.31 1.88 8.54
CA ILE A 225 9.30 2.85 8.99
C ILE A 225 9.98 4.11 9.56
N GLY A 226 11.04 3.95 10.37
CA GLY A 226 11.84 5.06 10.87
C GLY A 226 12.53 5.88 9.77
N GLU A 227 13.10 5.21 8.77
CA GLU A 227 13.65 5.84 7.56
C GLU A 227 12.58 6.60 6.77
N LEU A 228 11.43 5.97 6.52
CA LEU A 228 10.32 6.54 5.76
C LEU A 228 9.79 7.83 6.43
N LYS A 229 9.60 7.82 7.75
CA LYS A 229 9.22 9.02 8.51
C LYS A 229 10.26 10.13 8.42
N LYS A 230 11.56 9.80 8.53
CA LYS A 230 12.64 10.78 8.35
C LYS A 230 12.59 11.39 6.95
N GLN A 231 12.40 10.57 5.91
CA GLN A 231 12.27 11.04 4.52
C GLN A 231 11.05 11.98 4.35
N PHE A 232 9.87 11.62 4.85
CA PHE A 232 8.69 12.50 4.80
C PHE A 232 8.89 13.82 5.54
N LYS A 233 9.52 13.80 6.73
CA LYS A 233 9.83 15.04 7.46
C LYS A 233 10.77 15.98 6.70
N MET A 234 11.63 15.45 5.83
CA MET A 234 12.51 16.22 4.94
C MET A 234 11.86 16.62 3.60
N MET A 235 10.65 16.15 3.26
CA MET A 235 9.94 16.60 2.06
C MET A 235 9.35 17.99 2.26
N ALA A 236 9.48 18.85 1.25
CA ALA A 236 8.88 20.18 1.23
C ALA A 236 7.34 20.10 1.31
N PRO A 237 6.64 21.07 1.94
CA PRO A 237 5.19 21.03 2.13
C PRO A 237 4.39 20.78 0.83
N ALA A 238 4.80 21.42 -0.27
CA ALA A 238 4.15 21.26 -1.59
C ALA A 238 4.23 19.84 -2.18
N GLN A 239 5.07 18.95 -1.63
CA GLN A 239 5.19 17.54 -2.05
C GLN A 239 4.41 16.57 -1.15
N ARG A 240 3.87 17.03 -0.01
CA ARG A 240 3.12 16.18 0.95
C ARG A 240 1.66 15.95 0.54
N GLY A 241 1.17 16.67 -0.47
CA GLY A 241 -0.24 16.71 -0.81
C GLY A 241 -1.06 17.45 0.25
N PRO A 242 -2.40 17.28 0.31
CA PRO A 242 -3.26 17.95 1.29
C PRO A 242 -3.11 17.43 2.73
N MET A 243 -2.19 16.50 2.99
CA MET A 243 -2.03 15.81 4.28
C MET A 243 -0.86 16.40 5.06
N ALA A 244 -1.14 17.01 6.23
CA ALA A 244 -0.16 17.83 6.96
C ALA A 244 1.06 17.04 7.49
N ASP A 245 0.83 15.88 8.10
CA ASP A 245 1.87 14.92 8.52
C ASP A 245 1.37 13.48 8.33
N PRO A 246 2.02 12.64 7.50
CA PRO A 246 1.68 11.22 7.39
C PRO A 246 2.21 10.36 8.56
N GLY A 247 3.03 10.92 9.46
CA GLY A 247 3.61 10.22 10.62
C GLY A 247 2.60 9.41 11.45
N PRO A 248 1.51 10.03 11.95
CA PRO A 248 0.40 9.36 12.63
C PRO A 248 -0.18 8.14 11.89
N ILE A 249 -0.38 8.26 10.58
CA ILE A 249 -0.95 7.20 9.75
C ILE A 249 0.05 6.04 9.62
N ILE A 250 1.33 6.36 9.44
CA ILE A 250 2.41 5.35 9.41
C ILE A 250 2.49 4.61 10.75
N ASP A 251 2.36 5.33 11.88
CA ASP A 251 2.30 4.71 13.22
C ASP A 251 1.07 3.82 13.43
N MET A 252 -0.10 4.27 13.00
CA MET A 252 -1.34 3.50 13.05
C MET A 252 -1.20 2.16 12.29
N TYR A 253 -0.67 2.19 11.07
CA TYR A 253 -0.43 0.96 10.29
C TYR A 253 0.68 0.09 10.90
N ALA A 254 1.71 0.69 11.51
CA ALA A 254 2.76 -0.05 12.22
C ALA A 254 2.20 -0.80 13.44
N ALA A 255 1.32 -0.16 14.22
CA ALA A 255 0.65 -0.76 15.37
C ALA A 255 -0.30 -1.91 14.96
N LEU A 256 -1.10 -1.70 13.92
CA LEU A 256 -1.93 -2.76 13.31
C LEU A 256 -1.10 -3.96 12.86
N PHE A 257 0.04 -3.71 12.21
CA PHE A 257 0.96 -4.77 11.81
C PHE A 257 1.56 -5.50 13.02
N GLY A 258 1.94 -4.78 14.08
CA GLY A 258 2.41 -5.36 15.35
C GLY A 258 1.41 -6.32 15.98
N VAL A 259 0.13 -5.91 16.09
CA VAL A 259 -0.95 -6.77 16.62
C VAL A 259 -1.09 -8.06 15.80
N ILE A 260 -1.04 -7.97 14.46
CA ILE A 260 -1.08 -9.16 13.60
C ILE A 260 0.17 -10.04 13.82
N ALA A 261 1.35 -9.43 13.87
CA ALA A 261 2.63 -10.13 14.01
C ALA A 261 2.74 -10.87 15.36
N ASP A 262 2.19 -10.30 16.43
CA ASP A 262 2.24 -10.87 17.78
C ASP A 262 1.10 -11.85 18.06
N GLU A 263 -0.11 -11.61 17.56
CA GLU A 263 -1.29 -12.41 17.89
C GLU A 263 -1.68 -13.47 16.84
N ILE A 264 -1.17 -13.43 15.61
CA ILE A 264 -1.37 -14.50 14.62
C ILE A 264 -0.23 -15.52 14.67
N GLN A 265 -0.58 -16.80 14.84
CA GLN A 265 0.36 -17.90 14.79
C GLN A 265 0.75 -18.27 13.34
N TYR A 266 -0.25 -18.37 12.46
CA TYR A 266 -0.05 -18.57 11.03
C TYR A 266 -1.22 -18.07 10.20
N TYR A 267 -0.94 -17.83 8.94
CA TYR A 267 -1.95 -17.58 7.91
C TYR A 267 -1.89 -18.68 6.85
N THR A 268 -3.05 -19.05 6.29
CA THR A 268 -3.14 -19.96 5.15
C THR A 268 -4.09 -19.41 4.10
N PHE A 269 -3.79 -19.71 2.84
CA PHE A 269 -4.51 -19.25 1.66
C PHE A 269 -4.73 -20.43 0.72
N GLY A 270 -5.98 -20.82 0.53
CA GLY A 270 -6.40 -21.92 -0.34
C GLY A 270 -7.09 -21.38 -1.59
N LEU A 271 -6.77 -21.97 -2.73
CA LEU A 271 -7.13 -21.42 -4.03
C LEU A 271 -7.48 -22.52 -5.04
N GLU A 272 -8.52 -22.29 -5.82
CA GLU A 272 -9.22 -23.39 -6.50
C GLU A 272 -9.72 -23.01 -7.90
N ALA A 273 -9.35 -23.85 -8.89
CA ALA A 273 -9.23 -23.77 -10.38
C ALA A 273 -10.39 -24.24 -11.33
N GLY A 274 -10.87 -23.56 -12.40
CA GLY A 274 -12.07 -24.01 -13.18
C GLY A 274 -12.84 -23.16 -14.23
N GLU A 275 -14.14 -22.89 -13.97
CA GLU A 275 -15.20 -22.42 -14.90
C GLU A 275 -15.99 -21.18 -14.41
N ASP A 276 -16.90 -21.31 -13.44
CA ASP A 276 -17.90 -20.26 -13.11
C ASP A 276 -17.32 -19.07 -12.31
N GLY A 277 -16.23 -19.28 -11.59
CA GLY A 277 -15.68 -18.26 -10.71
C GLY A 277 -14.61 -18.78 -9.77
N LEU A 278 -13.63 -17.92 -9.48
CA LEU A 278 -12.56 -18.16 -8.53
C LEU A 278 -13.10 -18.46 -7.12
N ILE A 279 -12.59 -19.50 -6.46
CA ILE A 279 -12.83 -19.74 -5.04
C ILE A 279 -11.53 -19.53 -4.25
N ILE A 280 -11.59 -18.63 -3.27
CA ILE A 280 -10.55 -18.36 -2.28
C ILE A 280 -11.02 -18.89 -0.92
N THR A 281 -10.12 -19.42 -0.10
CA THR A 281 -10.41 -19.87 1.27
C THR A 281 -9.22 -19.52 2.16
N GLU A 282 -9.35 -18.55 3.04
CA GLU A 282 -8.24 -18.14 3.92
C GLU A 282 -8.47 -18.66 5.33
N THR A 283 -7.40 -18.78 6.11
CA THR A 283 -7.51 -18.99 7.55
C THR A 283 -6.38 -18.28 8.28
N ALA A 284 -6.75 -17.31 9.11
CA ALA A 284 -5.91 -16.71 10.12
C ALA A 284 -6.10 -17.49 11.42
N ALA A 285 -5.03 -18.12 11.91
CA ALA A 285 -5.03 -18.81 13.21
C ALA A 285 -4.33 -17.94 14.24
N ALA A 286 -5.08 -17.51 15.26
CA ALA A 286 -4.50 -16.77 16.37
C ALA A 286 -3.61 -17.67 17.23
N ARG A 287 -2.62 -17.05 17.90
CA ARG A 287 -1.74 -17.70 18.86
C ARG A 287 -2.52 -18.02 20.13
N GLU A 288 -2.34 -19.23 20.66
CA GLU A 288 -3.07 -19.67 21.85
C GLU A 288 -2.81 -18.73 23.05
N GLY A 289 -3.87 -18.45 23.82
CA GLY A 289 -3.82 -17.53 24.97
C GLY A 289 -3.95 -16.04 24.64
N THR A 290 -3.93 -15.60 23.38
CA THR A 290 -4.05 -14.16 23.03
C THR A 290 -5.49 -13.65 23.03
N GLU A 291 -5.65 -12.32 23.01
CA GLU A 291 -6.98 -11.70 22.91
C GLU A 291 -7.68 -12.02 21.60
N MET A 292 -6.92 -12.11 20.51
CA MET A 292 -7.41 -12.50 19.18
C MET A 292 -7.83 -13.98 19.14
N ALA A 293 -7.19 -14.87 19.91
CA ALA A 293 -7.65 -16.25 20.04
C ALA A 293 -8.99 -16.35 20.79
N GLN A 294 -9.20 -15.50 21.80
CA GLN A 294 -10.51 -15.36 22.45
C GLN A 294 -11.54 -14.74 21.50
N ALA A 295 -11.15 -13.74 20.71
CA ALA A 295 -12.02 -13.09 19.73
C ALA A 295 -12.45 -14.06 18.61
N PHE A 296 -11.54 -14.91 18.15
CA PHE A 296 -11.79 -15.96 17.15
C PHE A 296 -12.36 -17.27 17.77
N ALA A 297 -12.71 -17.27 19.05
CA ALA A 297 -13.47 -18.36 19.64
C ALA A 297 -14.92 -18.39 19.09
N ALA A 298 -15.58 -19.54 19.23
CA ALA A 298 -16.98 -19.65 18.84
C ALA A 298 -17.86 -18.82 19.79
N ALA A 299 -18.81 -18.06 19.25
CA ALA A 299 -19.86 -17.45 20.08
C ALA A 299 -20.83 -18.54 20.61
N PRO A 300 -21.42 -18.34 21.80
CA PRO A 300 -22.12 -19.41 22.53
C PRO A 300 -23.43 -19.91 21.90
N LYS A 301 -24.00 -19.23 20.89
CA LYS A 301 -25.24 -19.67 20.21
C LYS A 301 -25.18 -19.46 18.70
N ALA A 302 -25.72 -20.42 17.94
CA ALA A 302 -25.81 -20.34 16.48
C ALA A 302 -27.12 -19.65 16.07
N ALA A 303 -27.03 -18.40 15.62
CA ALA A 303 -28.16 -17.70 15.01
C ALA A 303 -28.57 -18.37 13.68
N ARG A 304 -29.88 -18.44 13.41
CA ARG A 304 -30.40 -18.89 12.10
C ARG A 304 -30.28 -17.72 11.11
N GLY A 305 -29.17 -17.64 10.39
CA GLY A 305 -28.77 -16.51 9.54
C GLY A 305 -29.67 -16.17 8.34
N THR A 306 -30.87 -16.74 8.21
CA THR A 306 -31.81 -16.44 7.13
C THR A 306 -32.54 -15.11 7.29
N LYS A 307 -32.76 -14.62 8.52
CA LYS A 307 -33.37 -13.28 8.72
C LYS A 307 -32.45 -12.16 8.22
N MET A 308 -31.15 -12.28 8.47
CA MET A 308 -30.14 -11.22 8.25
C MET A 308 -30.01 -10.80 6.79
N LEU A 309 -30.37 -11.69 5.86
CA LEU A 309 -30.25 -11.46 4.42
C LEU A 309 -31.47 -10.74 3.83
N ALA A 310 -32.57 -10.65 4.58
CA ALA A 310 -33.81 -10.08 4.08
C ALA A 310 -33.72 -8.54 3.91
N HIS A 311 -32.91 -7.88 4.74
CA HIS A 311 -32.73 -6.42 4.72
C HIS A 311 -31.51 -5.94 3.90
N LEU A 312 -30.84 -6.87 3.21
CA LEU A 312 -29.79 -6.54 2.24
C LEU A 312 -30.44 -6.24 0.88
N GLU A 313 -29.81 -5.40 0.06
CA GLU A 313 -30.43 -4.83 -1.13
C GLU A 313 -29.79 -5.26 -2.46
N ASP A 314 -30.61 -5.38 -3.51
CA ASP A 314 -30.12 -5.41 -4.88
C ASP A 314 -29.56 -4.01 -5.29
N GLY A 315 -28.64 -3.98 -6.25
CA GLY A 315 -28.01 -2.75 -6.74
C GLY A 315 -26.88 -2.19 -5.87
N ALA A 316 -26.54 -2.83 -4.73
CA ALA A 316 -25.54 -2.32 -3.81
C ALA A 316 -24.08 -2.42 -4.32
N ILE A 317 -23.24 -1.48 -3.91
CA ILE A 317 -21.77 -1.57 -3.99
C ILE A 317 -21.27 -2.60 -2.97
N MET A 318 -21.84 -2.59 -1.76
CA MET A 318 -21.55 -3.60 -0.75
C MET A 318 -22.84 -4.00 -0.01
N ASN A 319 -23.05 -5.30 0.17
CA ASN A 319 -23.96 -5.83 1.17
C ASN A 319 -23.14 -6.58 2.22
N LEU A 320 -23.48 -6.45 3.50
CA LEU A 320 -22.83 -7.18 4.58
C LEU A 320 -23.84 -7.52 5.69
N ALA A 321 -23.92 -8.79 6.05
CA ALA A 321 -24.65 -9.27 7.22
C ALA A 321 -23.67 -9.99 8.16
N PHE A 322 -23.69 -9.64 9.45
CA PHE A 322 -22.82 -10.25 10.47
C PHE A 322 -23.51 -10.36 11.82
N ARG A 323 -23.08 -11.32 12.66
CA ARG A 323 -23.61 -11.44 14.03
C ARG A 323 -23.12 -10.27 14.88
N ALA A 324 -24.01 -9.34 15.21
CA ALA A 324 -23.67 -8.11 15.92
C ALA A 324 -23.09 -8.37 17.32
N ASN A 325 -23.75 -9.22 18.12
CA ASN A 325 -23.19 -9.72 19.39
C ASN A 325 -22.09 -10.76 19.12
N SER A 326 -20.88 -10.26 18.84
CA SER A 326 -19.68 -11.07 18.66
C SER A 326 -18.55 -10.46 19.49
N PRO A 327 -17.89 -11.23 20.39
CA PRO A 327 -16.71 -10.76 21.12
C PRO A 327 -15.61 -10.21 20.21
N PHE A 328 -15.51 -10.72 18.97
CA PHE A 328 -14.64 -10.17 17.94
C PHE A 328 -14.97 -8.72 17.59
N LEU A 329 -16.24 -8.39 17.33
CA LEU A 329 -16.61 -7.05 16.84
C LEU A 329 -16.42 -5.99 17.92
N SER A 330 -16.88 -6.27 19.14
CA SER A 330 -16.66 -5.37 20.29
C SER A 330 -15.17 -5.12 20.51
N LYS A 331 -14.32 -6.16 20.56
CA LYS A 331 -12.87 -5.99 20.70
C LYS A 331 -12.24 -5.26 19.52
N ALA A 332 -12.59 -5.61 18.29
CA ALA A 332 -12.05 -4.97 17.08
C ALA A 332 -12.40 -3.48 17.04
N TYR A 333 -13.61 -3.10 17.47
CA TYR A 333 -14.03 -1.72 17.53
C TYR A 333 -13.32 -0.93 18.65
N ILE A 334 -13.19 -1.52 19.85
CA ILE A 334 -12.40 -0.92 20.94
C ILE A 334 -10.94 -0.69 20.50
N ARG A 335 -10.33 -1.68 19.84
CA ARG A 335 -8.98 -1.53 19.26
C ARG A 335 -8.93 -0.46 18.16
N SER A 336 -9.99 -0.27 17.37
CA SER A 336 -10.05 0.82 16.40
C SER A 336 -10.09 2.21 17.05
N ILE A 337 -10.63 2.33 18.26
CA ILE A 337 -10.60 3.57 19.06
C ILE A 337 -9.20 3.81 19.64
N ASP A 338 -8.49 2.77 20.08
CA ASP A 338 -7.09 2.91 20.50
C ASP A 338 -6.21 3.51 19.38
N LEU A 339 -6.50 3.18 18.11
CA LEU A 339 -5.78 3.74 16.95
C LEU A 339 -6.01 5.25 16.76
N LEU A 340 -7.08 5.83 17.30
CA LEU A 340 -7.30 7.29 17.23
C LEU A 340 -6.25 8.07 18.02
N THR A 341 -5.60 7.45 19.02
CA THR A 341 -4.51 8.07 19.81
C THR A 341 -3.34 8.56 18.95
N PHE A 342 -3.08 7.91 17.80
CA PHE A 342 -1.97 8.30 16.93
C PHE A 342 -2.14 9.68 16.29
N PHE A 343 -3.38 10.15 16.13
CA PHE A 343 -3.67 11.44 15.51
C PHE A 343 -3.55 12.62 16.48
N GLY A 344 -3.49 12.36 17.80
CA GLY A 344 -3.42 13.41 18.81
C GLY A 344 -4.69 14.27 18.89
N GLY A 345 -4.63 15.38 19.63
CA GLY A 345 -5.75 16.31 19.79
C GLY A 345 -6.95 15.79 20.59
N VAL A 346 -6.81 14.65 21.27
CA VAL A 346 -7.91 13.95 21.95
C VAL A 346 -7.48 13.57 23.37
N SER A 347 -8.33 13.81 24.37
CA SER A 347 -8.02 13.44 25.76
C SER A 347 -8.20 11.93 26.01
N GLY A 348 -7.45 11.40 26.98
CA GLY A 348 -7.62 10.01 27.42
C GLY A 348 -9.00 9.74 28.02
N GLU A 349 -9.59 10.74 28.68
CA GLU A 349 -10.92 10.64 29.28
C GLU A 349 -12.02 10.50 28.22
N ASP A 350 -11.93 11.25 27.12
CA ASP A 350 -12.88 11.15 26.01
C ASP A 350 -12.74 9.82 25.27
N LEU A 351 -11.52 9.32 25.06
CA LEU A 351 -11.31 7.99 24.47
C LEU A 351 -11.89 6.89 25.35
N ASP A 352 -11.73 6.99 26.67
CA ASP A 352 -12.32 6.04 27.59
C ASP A 352 -13.85 6.22 27.72
N ALA A 353 -14.40 7.42 27.49
CA ALA A 353 -15.84 7.65 27.33
C ALA A 353 -16.36 6.97 26.04
N LEU A 354 -15.71 7.18 24.89
CA LEU A 354 -16.03 6.54 23.61
C LEU A 354 -15.97 5.01 23.70
N LYS A 355 -14.90 4.45 24.30
CA LYS A 355 -14.79 2.99 24.54
C LYS A 355 -15.92 2.47 25.43
N ARG A 356 -16.29 3.20 26.49
CA ARG A 356 -17.42 2.82 27.37
C ARG A 356 -18.76 2.86 26.63
N ALA A 357 -19.05 3.94 25.91
CA ALA A 357 -20.28 4.09 25.13
C ALA A 357 -20.42 2.99 24.07
N MET A 358 -19.34 2.70 23.33
CA MET A 358 -19.33 1.63 22.33
C MET A 358 -19.43 0.24 22.96
N THR A 359 -18.80 0.01 24.12
CA THR A 359 -18.96 -1.25 24.87
C THR A 359 -20.40 -1.45 25.35
N ASP A 360 -21.05 -0.39 25.83
CA ASP A 360 -22.46 -0.40 26.22
C ASP A 360 -23.38 -0.63 25.02
N GLU A 361 -23.10 0.00 23.86
CA GLU A 361 -23.83 -0.24 22.63
C GLU A 361 -23.71 -1.70 22.18
N PHE A 362 -22.49 -2.23 21.96
CA PHE A 362 -22.28 -3.61 21.53
C PHE A 362 -22.91 -4.64 22.49
N ALA A 363 -22.86 -4.38 23.80
CA ALA A 363 -23.48 -5.24 24.81
C ALA A 363 -25.02 -5.11 24.87
N SER A 364 -25.61 -4.12 24.21
CA SER A 364 -27.05 -3.98 24.02
C SER A 364 -27.56 -4.61 22.71
N LEU A 365 -26.68 -4.92 21.75
CA LEU A 365 -27.06 -5.50 20.46
C LEU A 365 -27.46 -6.99 20.54
N GLY A 366 -28.38 -7.37 19.67
CA GLY A 366 -28.80 -8.76 19.44
C GLY A 366 -27.87 -9.53 18.51
N ASP A 367 -28.36 -10.63 17.94
CA ASP A 367 -27.58 -11.51 17.06
C ASP A 367 -27.46 -10.99 15.62
N TYR A 368 -28.10 -9.86 15.29
CA TYR A 368 -28.42 -9.48 13.92
C TYR A 368 -27.88 -8.07 13.61
N LEU A 369 -27.14 -7.95 12.52
CA LEU A 369 -26.95 -6.70 11.78
C LEU A 369 -26.89 -6.99 10.27
N ALA A 370 -27.53 -6.12 9.49
CA ALA A 370 -27.47 -6.08 8.03
C ALA A 370 -27.17 -4.66 7.56
N PHE A 371 -26.28 -4.51 6.57
CA PHE A 371 -25.75 -3.26 6.06
C PHE A 371 -25.70 -3.31 4.53
N SER A 372 -26.16 -2.24 3.88
CA SER A 372 -26.14 -2.03 2.43
C SER A 372 -25.53 -0.67 2.15
N PHE A 373 -24.59 -0.62 1.21
CA PHE A 373 -23.95 0.61 0.72
C PHE A 373 -24.16 0.74 -0.79
N LYS A 374 -24.61 1.90 -1.24
CA LYS A 374 -24.93 2.22 -2.64
C LYS A 374 -24.41 3.61 -3.01
N SER A 375 -24.43 3.89 -4.31
CA SER A 375 -24.35 5.24 -4.87
C SER A 375 -25.61 5.47 -5.71
N GLU A 376 -26.25 6.62 -5.56
CA GLU A 376 -27.36 7.13 -6.37
C GLU A 376 -26.88 8.31 -7.24
N GLU A 377 -27.69 8.78 -8.19
CA GLU A 377 -27.28 9.82 -9.16
C GLU A 377 -26.94 11.16 -8.47
N ASP A 378 -27.80 11.59 -7.54
CA ASP A 378 -27.62 12.81 -6.74
C ASP A 378 -26.91 12.57 -5.39
N SER A 379 -26.51 11.33 -5.07
CA SER A 379 -25.90 11.01 -3.78
C SER A 379 -24.83 9.91 -3.91
N PRO A 380 -23.53 10.25 -3.89
CA PRO A 380 -22.46 9.26 -4.05
C PRO A 380 -22.41 8.24 -2.91
N PHE A 381 -23.02 8.54 -1.76
CA PHE A 381 -23.03 7.68 -0.59
C PHE A 381 -24.44 7.50 -0.02
N VAL A 382 -25.02 6.32 -0.24
CA VAL A 382 -26.28 5.92 0.39
C VAL A 382 -26.04 4.67 1.23
N PHE A 383 -26.25 4.78 2.54
CA PHE A 383 -26.11 3.67 3.47
C PHE A 383 -27.46 3.35 4.10
N LYS A 384 -27.84 2.06 4.11
CA LYS A 384 -28.94 1.54 4.93
C LYS A 384 -28.38 0.47 5.86
N TYR A 385 -28.70 0.52 7.14
CA TYR A 385 -28.41 -0.60 8.03
C TYR A 385 -29.48 -0.82 9.10
N VAL A 386 -29.63 -2.08 9.47
CA VAL A 386 -30.64 -2.58 10.39
C VAL A 386 -29.92 -3.41 11.45
N VAL A 387 -30.08 -3.02 12.71
CA VAL A 387 -29.40 -3.64 13.85
C VAL A 387 -30.46 -4.15 14.82
N GLN A 388 -30.34 -5.40 15.29
CA GLN A 388 -31.20 -5.87 16.36
C GLN A 388 -30.68 -5.38 17.71
N ILE A 389 -31.61 -4.98 18.57
CA ILE A 389 -31.38 -4.51 19.93
C ILE A 389 -31.95 -5.57 20.89
N SER A 390 -31.12 -6.07 21.80
CA SER A 390 -31.54 -6.95 22.90
C SER A 390 -31.86 -6.17 24.18
N ASP A 391 -31.24 -5.01 24.40
CA ASP A 391 -31.52 -4.10 25.52
C ASP A 391 -31.73 -2.67 25.01
N LYS A 392 -32.99 -2.26 24.89
CA LYS A 392 -33.37 -0.92 24.38
C LYS A 392 -32.96 0.23 25.30
N ALA A 393 -32.95 0.00 26.62
CA ALA A 393 -32.64 1.04 27.58
C ALA A 393 -31.14 1.35 27.56
N ARG A 394 -30.32 0.29 27.53
CA ARG A 394 -28.86 0.43 27.37
C ARG A 394 -28.48 1.00 25.99
N PHE A 395 -29.15 0.56 24.92
CA PHE A 395 -28.92 1.09 23.57
C PHE A 395 -29.25 2.59 23.47
N ALA A 396 -30.41 3.01 23.99
CA ALA A 396 -30.79 4.42 24.00
C ALA A 396 -29.80 5.28 24.78
N LYS A 397 -29.36 4.82 25.97
CA LYS A 397 -28.32 5.50 26.75
C LYS A 397 -26.98 5.61 26.00
N ALA A 398 -26.53 4.52 25.38
CA ALA A 398 -25.28 4.52 24.61
C ALA A 398 -25.35 5.48 23.41
N LEU A 399 -26.49 5.51 22.72
CA LEU A 399 -26.77 6.45 21.64
C LEU A 399 -26.77 7.91 22.13
N ASP A 400 -27.45 8.21 23.24
CA ASP A 400 -27.49 9.57 23.81
C ASP A 400 -26.07 10.04 24.20
N GLN A 401 -25.22 9.15 24.74
CA GLN A 401 -23.79 9.43 25.03
C GLN A 401 -22.96 9.67 23.76
N GLN A 402 -23.21 8.90 22.68
CA GLN A 402 -22.54 9.13 21.40
C GLN A 402 -22.96 10.47 20.78
N ILE A 403 -24.25 10.84 20.89
CA ILE A 403 -24.77 12.14 20.43
C ILE A 403 -24.12 13.29 21.21
N GLU A 404 -24.01 13.19 22.53
CA GLU A 404 -23.34 14.19 23.37
C GLU A 404 -21.88 14.39 22.94
N MET A 405 -21.16 13.31 22.69
CA MET A 405 -19.76 13.33 22.23
C MET A 405 -19.60 13.78 20.76
N MET A 406 -20.56 13.52 19.88
CA MET A 406 -20.58 14.06 18.51
C MET A 406 -20.79 15.59 18.48
N ASN A 407 -21.38 16.15 19.54
CA ASN A 407 -21.55 17.58 19.72
C ASN A 407 -20.44 18.23 20.58
N SER A 408 -19.45 17.45 21.06
CA SER A 408 -18.30 17.98 21.78
C SER A 408 -17.13 18.31 20.84
N ASP A 409 -16.13 19.03 21.34
CA ASP A 409 -14.92 19.36 20.57
C ASP A 409 -14.11 18.12 20.16
N PHE A 410 -14.37 16.93 20.73
CA PHE A 410 -13.63 15.68 20.46
C PHE A 410 -13.47 15.36 18.97
N PHE A 411 -14.58 15.27 18.22
CA PHE A 411 -14.51 14.94 16.79
C PHE A 411 -14.01 16.13 15.98
N THR A 412 -14.33 17.35 16.39
CA THR A 412 -13.82 18.57 15.77
C THR A 412 -12.28 18.63 15.84
N ASP A 413 -11.69 18.31 16.99
CA ASP A 413 -10.24 18.30 17.20
C ASP A 413 -9.55 17.12 16.51
N LEU A 414 -10.16 15.93 16.53
CA LEU A 414 -9.69 14.78 15.76
C LEU A 414 -9.62 15.10 14.25
N TYR A 415 -10.65 15.73 13.69
CA TYR A 415 -10.70 16.06 12.26
C TYR A 415 -9.81 17.25 11.87
N LYS A 416 -9.54 18.21 12.78
CA LYS A 416 -8.59 19.33 12.55
C LYS A 416 -7.21 18.82 12.14
N ASN A 417 -6.76 17.70 12.69
CA ASN A 417 -5.46 17.09 12.34
C ASN A 417 -5.38 16.58 10.89
N PHE A 418 -6.52 16.41 10.22
CA PHE A 418 -6.63 16.09 8.80
C PHE A 418 -6.92 17.32 7.92
N GLY A 419 -6.89 18.53 8.48
CA GLY A 419 -7.26 19.76 7.78
C GLY A 419 -8.77 19.98 7.63
N MET A 420 -9.60 19.20 8.32
CA MET A 420 -11.06 19.23 8.20
C MET A 420 -11.74 19.64 9.51
N LYS A 421 -13.00 20.04 9.43
CA LYS A 421 -13.92 20.16 10.58
C LYS A 421 -15.17 19.35 10.24
N ILE A 422 -15.73 18.68 11.24
CA ILE A 422 -17.03 18.01 11.15
C ILE A 422 -18.04 18.81 11.96
N HIS A 423 -19.21 19.06 11.40
CA HIS A 423 -20.32 19.74 12.06
C HIS A 423 -21.51 18.79 12.10
N ALA A 424 -21.88 18.33 13.29
CA ALA A 424 -23.06 17.50 13.49
C ALA A 424 -24.20 18.35 14.05
N LYS A 425 -25.36 18.32 13.38
CA LYS A 425 -26.62 18.81 13.95
C LYS A 425 -27.52 17.60 14.19
N ILE A 426 -27.77 17.26 15.45
CA ILE A 426 -28.51 16.05 15.84
C ILE A 426 -29.81 16.46 16.55
N GLU A 427 -30.95 15.97 16.07
CA GLU A 427 -32.28 16.34 16.56
C GLU A 427 -33.17 15.11 16.76
N ARG A 428 -33.81 15.01 17.93
CA ARG A 428 -34.65 13.88 18.34
C ARG A 428 -36.13 14.13 18.02
N ASN A 429 -36.84 13.08 17.62
CA ASN A 429 -38.28 13.06 17.31
C ASN A 429 -38.73 14.11 16.28
N THR A 430 -37.89 14.42 15.28
CA THR A 430 -38.18 15.45 14.26
C THR A 430 -39.31 15.08 13.32
N ALA A 431 -39.60 13.78 13.14
CA ALA A 431 -40.78 13.32 12.42
C ALA A 431 -41.45 12.12 13.11
N LYS A 432 -42.70 11.85 12.72
CA LYS A 432 -43.46 10.69 13.19
C LYS A 432 -44.19 10.01 12.03
N TYR A 433 -43.90 8.73 11.80
CA TYR A 433 -44.50 7.95 10.71
C TYR A 433 -45.16 6.68 11.24
N LYS A 434 -46.47 6.52 10.97
CA LYS A 434 -47.30 5.38 11.45
C LYS A 434 -47.11 5.06 12.95
N GLY A 435 -46.95 6.10 13.77
CA GLY A 435 -46.74 6.01 15.22
C GLY A 435 -45.30 5.77 15.68
N VAL A 436 -44.34 5.60 14.78
CA VAL A 436 -42.89 5.52 15.09
C VAL A 436 -42.28 6.92 15.04
N SER A 437 -41.52 7.29 16.06
CA SER A 437 -40.66 8.48 16.03
C SER A 437 -39.46 8.24 15.11
N ILE A 438 -39.13 9.26 14.32
CA ILE A 438 -37.91 9.33 13.51
C ILE A 438 -37.07 10.47 14.09
N ASP A 439 -35.79 10.17 14.30
CA ASP A 439 -34.76 11.13 14.65
C ASP A 439 -33.96 11.50 13.39
N SER A 440 -33.28 12.64 13.41
CA SER A 440 -32.49 13.13 12.29
C SER A 440 -31.13 13.65 12.73
N ALA A 441 -30.14 13.52 11.85
CA ALA A 441 -28.93 14.31 11.93
C ALA A 441 -28.57 14.89 10.56
N LYS A 442 -27.81 15.99 10.54
CA LYS A 442 -27.06 16.44 9.38
C LYS A 442 -25.58 16.50 9.74
N LEU A 443 -24.75 15.86 8.92
CA LEU A 443 -23.28 15.78 9.08
C LEU A 443 -22.64 16.55 7.93
N ALA A 444 -22.17 17.77 8.22
CA ALA A 444 -21.46 18.61 7.27
C ALA A 444 -19.95 18.58 7.53
N PHE A 445 -19.17 18.78 6.47
CA PHE A 445 -17.72 18.87 6.51
C PHE A 445 -17.29 20.23 5.96
N SER A 446 -16.23 20.81 6.50
CA SER A 446 -15.59 22.01 5.95
C SER A 446 -14.07 21.91 6.08
N ALA A 447 -13.28 22.65 5.31
CA ALA A 447 -11.86 22.74 5.60
C ALA A 447 -11.59 23.49 6.92
N THR A 448 -10.37 23.34 7.44
CA THR A 448 -9.83 24.24 8.46
C THR A 448 -9.55 25.63 7.90
N ASP A 449 -9.11 25.69 6.64
CA ASP A 449 -8.77 26.87 5.85
C ASP A 449 -9.76 27.04 4.66
N PRO A 450 -10.65 28.04 4.67
CA PRO A 450 -11.60 28.32 3.59
C PRO A 450 -10.90 28.57 2.24
N ASP A 451 -11.59 28.33 1.13
CA ASP A 451 -11.09 28.51 -0.26
C ASP A 451 -9.87 27.65 -0.64
N SER A 452 -9.34 26.85 0.29
CA SER A 452 -8.23 25.93 0.05
C SER A 452 -8.62 24.82 -0.95
N GLU A 453 -7.63 24.15 -1.55
CA GLU A 453 -7.90 22.99 -2.42
C GLU A 453 -8.60 21.85 -1.67
N MET A 454 -8.45 21.77 -0.34
CA MET A 454 -9.21 20.83 0.49
C MET A 454 -10.67 21.26 0.65
N ASP A 455 -10.95 22.56 0.80
CA ASP A 455 -12.31 23.09 0.91
C ASP A 455 -13.11 22.81 -0.36
N LYS A 456 -12.51 23.09 -1.53
CA LYS A 456 -13.05 22.75 -2.86
C LYS A 456 -13.28 21.26 -3.05
N MET A 457 -12.37 20.42 -2.52
CA MET A 457 -12.52 18.96 -2.57
C MET A 457 -13.66 18.48 -1.65
N ILE A 458 -13.82 19.09 -0.48
CA ILE A 458 -14.92 18.79 0.45
C ILE A 458 -16.26 19.19 -0.16
N GLU A 459 -16.39 20.39 -0.72
CA GLU A 459 -17.59 20.84 -1.43
C GLU A 459 -17.94 19.87 -2.57
N ALA A 460 -16.97 19.48 -3.39
CA ALA A 460 -17.18 18.53 -4.50
C ALA A 460 -17.52 17.09 -4.08
N MET A 461 -17.07 16.64 -2.90
CA MET A 461 -17.32 15.27 -2.41
C MET A 461 -18.57 15.16 -1.52
N TYR A 462 -18.91 16.22 -0.81
CA TYR A 462 -19.86 16.21 0.31
C TYR A 462 -20.95 17.29 0.21
N GLY A 463 -20.74 18.36 -0.58
CA GLY A 463 -21.64 19.50 -0.64
C GLY A 463 -21.97 20.07 0.74
N ASP A 464 -23.25 20.32 1.01
CA ASP A 464 -23.75 20.74 2.33
C ASP A 464 -23.68 19.62 3.41
N GLY A 465 -23.14 18.45 3.08
CA GLY A 465 -23.08 17.27 3.95
C GLY A 465 -24.18 16.25 3.71
N PHE A 466 -24.25 15.25 4.61
CA PHE A 466 -25.22 14.17 4.55
C PHE A 466 -26.34 14.33 5.56
N ASP A 467 -27.57 14.11 5.10
CA ASP A 467 -28.68 13.81 5.98
C ASP A 467 -28.58 12.36 6.52
N TYR A 468 -29.02 12.20 7.76
CA TYR A 468 -29.17 10.95 8.50
C TYR A 468 -30.60 10.86 9.03
N ARG A 469 -31.19 9.67 8.99
CA ARG A 469 -32.44 9.36 9.70
C ARG A 469 -32.32 8.04 10.42
N TRP A 470 -32.86 7.95 11.63
CA TRP A 470 -33.00 6.66 12.30
C TRP A 470 -34.28 6.55 13.11
N ALA A 471 -34.67 5.31 13.36
CA ALA A 471 -35.88 4.96 14.10
C ALA A 471 -35.71 3.61 14.79
N ILE A 472 -36.36 3.44 15.95
CA ILE A 472 -36.45 2.14 16.63
C ILE A 472 -37.85 1.57 16.40
N VAL A 473 -37.92 0.40 15.76
CA VAL A 473 -39.18 -0.31 15.46
C VAL A 473 -39.07 -1.74 15.96
N ASN A 474 -40.02 -2.16 16.80
CA ASN A 474 -39.96 -3.43 17.50
C ASN A 474 -38.62 -3.59 18.25
N ASP A 475 -37.83 -4.61 17.95
CA ASP A 475 -36.48 -4.88 18.47
C ASP A 475 -35.36 -4.48 17.49
N LEU A 476 -35.63 -3.61 16.52
CA LEU A 476 -34.67 -3.19 15.49
C LEU A 476 -34.42 -1.67 15.53
N ALA A 477 -33.16 -1.26 15.51
CA ALA A 477 -32.73 0.07 15.07
C ALA A 477 -32.60 0.07 13.55
N LEU A 478 -33.13 1.11 12.91
CA LEU A 478 -33.15 1.32 11.46
C LEU A 478 -32.42 2.62 11.17
N TYR A 479 -31.45 2.60 10.28
CA TYR A 479 -30.60 3.73 9.94
C TYR A 479 -30.53 3.92 8.42
N VAL A 480 -30.64 5.18 7.99
CA VAL A 480 -30.43 5.61 6.60
C VAL A 480 -29.57 6.87 6.56
N VAL A 481 -28.65 6.92 5.59
CA VAL A 481 -27.70 8.00 5.37
C VAL A 481 -27.63 8.31 3.88
N GLY A 482 -27.73 9.59 3.51
CA GLY A 482 -27.70 10.03 2.11
C GLY A 482 -28.92 9.58 1.28
N GLY A 483 -29.00 10.10 0.05
CA GLY A 483 -30.19 9.96 -0.81
C GLY A 483 -31.46 10.56 -0.19
N ASP A 484 -32.63 10.08 -0.62
CA ASP A 484 -33.92 10.41 0.02
C ASP A 484 -34.09 9.63 1.33
N VAL A 485 -33.39 10.10 2.37
CA VAL A 485 -33.41 9.49 3.71
C VAL A 485 -34.82 9.37 4.30
N ASP A 486 -35.73 10.30 3.96
CA ASP A 486 -37.06 10.39 4.55
C ASP A 486 -38.04 9.41 3.89
N ALA A 487 -37.94 9.16 2.58
CA ALA A 487 -38.65 8.05 1.95
C ALA A 487 -38.06 6.70 2.39
N GLN A 488 -36.74 6.57 2.40
CA GLN A 488 -36.04 5.32 2.72
C GLN A 488 -36.24 4.86 4.17
N ILE A 489 -36.24 5.76 5.17
CA ILE A 489 -36.52 5.38 6.56
C ILE A 489 -37.98 4.93 6.73
N ARG A 490 -38.92 5.57 6.02
CA ARG A 490 -40.34 5.17 6.01
C ARG A 490 -40.53 3.80 5.36
N GLU A 491 -39.78 3.50 4.31
CA GLU A 491 -39.72 2.18 3.68
C GLU A 491 -39.28 1.11 4.69
N LEU A 492 -38.17 1.33 5.40
CA LEU A 492 -37.68 0.38 6.42
C LEU A 492 -38.69 0.20 7.56
N ILE A 493 -39.32 1.28 8.04
CA ILE A 493 -40.39 1.21 9.06
C ILE A 493 -41.56 0.33 8.58
N ASP A 494 -41.96 0.48 7.32
CA ASP A 494 -43.05 -0.30 6.73
C ASP A 494 -42.68 -1.77 6.54
N GLN A 495 -41.47 -2.06 6.05
CA GLN A 495 -40.94 -3.42 5.94
C GLN A 495 -40.96 -4.12 7.31
N VAL A 496 -40.46 -3.47 8.37
CA VAL A 496 -40.42 -4.04 9.73
C VAL A 496 -41.82 -4.22 10.32
N LYS A 497 -42.71 -3.24 10.18
CA LYS A 497 -44.12 -3.35 10.62
C LYS A 497 -44.88 -4.45 9.90
N ALA A 498 -44.54 -4.75 8.65
CA ALA A 498 -45.12 -5.84 7.88
C ALA A 498 -44.57 -7.24 8.22
N GLY A 499 -43.70 -7.36 9.24
CA GLY A 499 -43.07 -8.62 9.67
C GLY A 499 -41.67 -8.86 9.08
N GLY A 500 -41.07 -7.86 8.46
CA GLY A 500 -39.77 -7.92 7.77
C GLY A 500 -39.91 -8.17 6.25
N PRO A 501 -38.82 -8.00 5.48
CA PRO A 501 -38.83 -8.19 4.04
C PRO A 501 -39.17 -9.64 3.68
N LYS A 502 -40.17 -9.82 2.80
CA LYS A 502 -40.70 -11.15 2.43
C LYS A 502 -39.82 -11.91 1.44
N ARG A 503 -38.75 -11.29 0.94
CA ARG A 503 -37.80 -11.83 -0.05
C ARG A 503 -36.40 -11.35 0.29
N ILE A 504 -35.41 -12.20 0.02
CA ILE A 504 -33.98 -11.83 0.04
C ILE A 504 -33.64 -11.26 -1.35
N ALA A 505 -32.80 -10.23 -1.40
CA ALA A 505 -32.26 -9.65 -2.63
C ALA A 505 -31.71 -10.73 -3.59
N SER A 506 -31.93 -10.55 -4.88
CA SER A 506 -31.54 -11.50 -5.92
C SER A 506 -30.02 -11.75 -5.95
N GLU A 507 -29.22 -10.69 -5.80
CA GLU A 507 -27.76 -10.71 -5.74
C GLU A 507 -27.26 -11.48 -4.51
N VAL A 508 -27.90 -11.29 -3.36
CA VAL A 508 -27.57 -11.99 -2.10
C VAL A 508 -27.93 -13.48 -2.18
N LYS A 509 -29.04 -13.82 -2.84
CA LYS A 509 -29.41 -15.22 -3.11
C LYS A 509 -28.43 -15.89 -4.07
N ALA A 510 -27.93 -15.16 -5.09
CA ALA A 510 -26.88 -15.65 -5.97
C ALA A 510 -25.57 -15.88 -5.19
N ALA A 511 -25.19 -14.96 -4.30
CA ALA A 511 -24.03 -15.09 -3.42
C ALA A 511 -24.10 -16.32 -2.51
N GLN A 512 -25.26 -16.60 -1.86
CA GLN A 512 -25.45 -17.82 -1.08
C GLN A 512 -25.21 -19.10 -1.92
N LYS A 513 -25.73 -19.13 -3.15
CA LYS A 513 -25.56 -20.26 -4.09
C LYS A 513 -24.09 -20.45 -4.45
N LEU A 514 -23.39 -19.38 -4.86
CA LEU A 514 -21.97 -19.38 -5.21
C LEU A 514 -21.08 -19.84 -4.05
N LEU A 515 -21.36 -19.35 -2.84
CA LEU A 515 -20.65 -19.74 -1.62
C LEU A 515 -20.98 -21.17 -1.17
N ALA A 516 -21.98 -21.84 -1.75
CA ALA A 516 -22.51 -23.13 -1.33
C ALA A 516 -22.90 -23.18 0.17
N THR A 517 -23.41 -22.05 0.68
CA THR A 517 -23.79 -21.87 2.09
C THR A 517 -25.29 -21.64 2.23
N ARG A 518 -25.89 -22.16 3.29
CA ARG A 518 -27.29 -21.84 3.66
C ARG A 518 -27.40 -20.58 4.54
N GLY A 519 -26.38 -19.71 4.52
CA GLY A 519 -26.27 -18.58 5.45
C GLY A 519 -25.80 -19.00 6.85
N THR A 520 -24.87 -19.95 6.93
CA THR A 520 -24.36 -20.53 8.20
C THR A 520 -22.99 -19.98 8.63
N GLY A 521 -22.50 -18.92 7.96
CA GLY A 521 -21.33 -18.15 8.41
C GLY A 521 -21.69 -17.23 9.58
N ASP A 522 -20.69 -16.76 10.32
CA ASP A 522 -20.88 -15.68 11.30
C ASP A 522 -21.02 -14.31 10.59
N PHE A 523 -20.55 -14.22 9.34
CA PHE A 523 -20.83 -13.14 8.42
C PHE A 523 -20.93 -13.63 6.97
N ILE A 524 -21.59 -12.84 6.13
CA ILE A 524 -21.73 -13.04 4.69
C ILE A 524 -21.97 -11.69 4.00
N GLY A 525 -21.40 -11.48 2.82
CA GLY A 525 -21.57 -10.23 2.08
C GLY A 525 -21.35 -10.38 0.58
N THR A 526 -21.68 -9.30 -0.13
CA THR A 526 -21.39 -9.11 -1.55
C THR A 526 -20.65 -7.80 -1.76
N PHE A 527 -19.80 -7.75 -2.78
CA PHE A 527 -19.09 -6.55 -3.16
C PHE A 527 -19.05 -6.41 -4.68
N ASN A 528 -19.37 -5.21 -5.17
CA ASN A 528 -19.41 -4.87 -6.59
C ASN A 528 -18.31 -3.87 -6.93
N LEU A 529 -17.20 -4.38 -7.48
CA LEU A 529 -16.06 -3.54 -7.84
C LEU A 529 -16.39 -2.57 -8.99
N VAL A 530 -17.27 -2.96 -9.93
CA VAL A 530 -17.68 -2.12 -11.06
C VAL A 530 -18.49 -0.91 -10.58
N ARG A 531 -19.47 -1.11 -9.68
CA ARG A 531 -20.25 -0.02 -9.07
C ARG A 531 -19.36 0.88 -8.20
N MET A 532 -18.38 0.33 -7.47
CA MET A 532 -17.41 1.16 -6.75
C MET A 532 -16.54 1.99 -7.71
N ILE A 533 -16.06 1.43 -8.82
CA ILE A 533 -15.29 2.18 -9.82
C ILE A 533 -16.17 3.28 -10.43
N LYS A 534 -17.44 3.02 -10.78
CA LYS A 534 -18.40 4.06 -11.23
C LYS A 534 -18.44 5.22 -10.25
N MET A 535 -18.76 4.94 -8.99
CA MET A 535 -18.85 5.95 -7.91
C MET A 535 -17.56 6.78 -7.81
N ILE A 536 -16.39 6.13 -7.73
CA ILE A 536 -15.09 6.82 -7.67
C ILE A 536 -14.88 7.71 -8.90
N THR A 537 -15.18 7.23 -10.11
CA THR A 537 -15.01 8.03 -11.33
C THR A 537 -15.98 9.22 -11.44
N THR A 538 -17.21 9.08 -10.94
CA THR A 538 -18.16 10.19 -10.84
C THR A 538 -17.64 11.24 -9.87
N MET A 539 -17.24 10.85 -8.66
CA MET A 539 -16.67 11.76 -7.66
C MET A 539 -15.42 12.47 -8.17
N MET A 540 -14.48 11.74 -8.76
CA MET A 540 -13.27 12.34 -9.34
C MET A 540 -13.57 13.32 -10.48
N SER A 541 -14.65 13.11 -11.25
CA SER A 541 -15.04 14.03 -12.34
C SER A 541 -15.68 15.33 -11.84
N GLY A 542 -16.18 15.35 -10.60
CA GLY A 542 -16.70 16.55 -9.94
C GLY A 542 -15.63 17.40 -9.25
N MET A 543 -14.41 16.88 -9.07
CA MET A 543 -13.34 17.58 -8.36
C MET A 543 -12.74 18.73 -9.21
N PRO A 544 -12.59 19.95 -8.66
CA PRO A 544 -11.94 21.05 -9.36
C PRO A 544 -10.51 20.70 -9.80
N GLY A 545 -10.18 21.05 -11.05
CA GLY A 545 -8.87 20.75 -11.66
C GLY A 545 -8.64 19.27 -12.02
N ALA A 546 -9.54 18.35 -11.64
CA ALA A 546 -9.45 16.96 -12.07
C ALA A 546 -9.83 16.81 -13.55
N PRO A 547 -9.22 15.84 -14.27
CA PRO A 547 -9.62 15.56 -15.64
C PRO A 547 -11.04 14.99 -15.68
N SER A 548 -11.89 15.54 -16.54
CA SER A 548 -13.22 14.98 -16.82
C SER A 548 -13.08 13.55 -17.36
N MET A 549 -13.64 12.57 -16.64
CA MET A 549 -13.63 11.18 -17.05
C MET A 549 -14.98 10.84 -17.73
N PRO A 550 -14.98 10.14 -18.88
CA PRO A 550 -16.22 9.71 -19.51
C PRO A 550 -16.93 8.69 -18.59
N PRO A 551 -18.26 8.78 -18.45
CA PRO A 551 -18.99 7.94 -17.51
C PRO A 551 -18.92 6.46 -17.92
N ILE A 552 -18.66 5.58 -16.94
CA ILE A 552 -18.62 4.14 -17.15
C ILE A 552 -20.06 3.61 -17.32
N LYS A 553 -20.50 3.48 -18.56
CA LYS A 553 -21.83 2.95 -18.96
C LYS A 553 -21.95 1.43 -18.89
N LEU A 554 -21.13 0.77 -18.07
CA LEU A 554 -21.14 -0.69 -17.92
C LEU A 554 -21.92 -1.08 -16.67
N ASP A 555 -23.12 -1.63 -16.85
CA ASP A 555 -23.88 -2.20 -15.74
C ASP A 555 -23.31 -3.56 -15.34
N SER A 556 -23.40 -3.85 -14.05
CA SER A 556 -22.86 -5.07 -13.45
C SER A 556 -23.99 -5.89 -12.82
N ASN A 557 -24.10 -7.13 -13.28
CA ASN A 557 -25.11 -8.12 -12.88
C ASN A 557 -24.55 -9.16 -11.91
N SER A 558 -23.25 -9.09 -11.63
CA SER A 558 -22.52 -10.06 -10.82
C SER A 558 -21.79 -9.38 -9.66
N ASN A 559 -21.43 -10.15 -8.63
CA ASN A 559 -20.74 -9.64 -7.45
C ASN A 559 -19.68 -10.63 -6.96
N LEU A 560 -18.60 -10.12 -6.39
CA LEU A 560 -17.80 -10.92 -5.46
C LEU A 560 -18.68 -11.27 -4.25
N ALA A 561 -18.70 -12.54 -3.85
CA ALA A 561 -19.43 -13.03 -2.69
C ALA A 561 -18.45 -13.53 -1.62
N PHE A 562 -18.68 -13.26 -0.34
CA PHE A 562 -17.80 -13.73 0.73
C PHE A 562 -18.56 -14.13 2.00
N THR A 563 -17.98 -15.03 2.79
CA THR A 563 -18.49 -15.45 4.11
C THR A 563 -17.35 -15.91 5.00
N GLY A 564 -17.54 -15.91 6.32
CA GLY A 564 -16.53 -16.43 7.23
C GLY A 564 -17.09 -16.92 8.56
N THR A 565 -16.23 -17.61 9.31
CA THR A 565 -16.54 -18.19 10.62
C THR A 565 -15.38 -18.06 11.60
N PHE A 566 -15.69 -17.74 12.85
CA PHE A 566 -14.79 -17.67 14.00
C PHE A 566 -14.94 -18.95 14.84
N ARG A 567 -14.02 -19.91 14.72
CA ARG A 567 -14.10 -21.18 15.46
C ARG A 567 -12.71 -21.62 15.91
N ASN A 568 -12.60 -22.07 17.16
CA ASN A 568 -11.38 -22.66 17.74
C ASN A 568 -10.12 -21.79 17.59
N GLY A 569 -10.25 -20.47 17.84
CA GLY A 569 -9.13 -19.52 17.72
C GLY A 569 -8.76 -19.17 16.28
N LYS A 570 -9.67 -19.37 15.31
CA LYS A 570 -9.43 -19.10 13.89
C LYS A 570 -10.57 -18.35 13.22
N LEU A 571 -10.20 -17.37 12.41
CA LEU A 571 -11.06 -16.84 11.36
C LEU A 571 -10.78 -17.63 10.08
N THR A 572 -11.76 -18.41 9.60
CA THR A 572 -11.75 -19.00 8.26
C THR A 572 -12.72 -18.23 7.37
N THR A 573 -12.25 -17.75 6.21
CA THR A 573 -13.07 -17.09 5.18
C THR A 573 -13.26 -18.01 3.98
N LYS A 574 -14.31 -17.76 3.19
CA LYS A 574 -14.46 -18.24 1.83
C LYS A 574 -14.98 -17.08 0.99
N SER A 575 -14.28 -16.78 -0.10
CA SER A 575 -14.66 -15.77 -1.07
C SER A 575 -14.80 -16.40 -2.44
N VAL A 576 -15.77 -15.94 -3.23
CA VAL A 576 -16.01 -16.35 -4.60
C VAL A 576 -16.04 -15.12 -5.48
N LEU A 577 -15.19 -15.09 -6.49
CA LEU A 577 -15.11 -14.04 -7.51
C LEU A 577 -15.61 -14.64 -8.84
N PRO A 578 -16.88 -14.39 -9.23
CA PRO A 578 -17.44 -14.93 -10.47
C PRO A 578 -16.62 -14.52 -11.69
N LYS A 579 -16.54 -15.41 -12.68
CA LYS A 579 -15.83 -15.14 -13.94
C LYS A 579 -16.42 -13.93 -14.66
N GLU A 580 -17.75 -13.81 -14.66
CA GLU A 580 -18.50 -12.64 -15.13
C GLU A 580 -18.03 -11.34 -14.46
N HIS A 581 -17.87 -11.33 -13.13
CA HIS A 581 -17.43 -10.13 -12.41
C HIS A 581 -16.01 -9.69 -12.77
N VAL A 582 -15.13 -10.66 -13.08
CA VAL A 582 -13.80 -10.35 -13.61
C VAL A 582 -13.90 -9.72 -15.00
N GLN A 583 -14.79 -10.22 -15.87
CA GLN A 583 -15.01 -9.66 -17.22
C GLN A 583 -15.57 -8.23 -17.14
N GLU A 584 -16.59 -8.01 -16.30
CA GLU A 584 -17.16 -6.67 -16.08
C GLU A 584 -16.09 -5.71 -15.51
N THR A 585 -15.31 -6.15 -14.50
CA THR A 585 -14.23 -5.35 -13.91
C THR A 585 -13.15 -5.00 -14.94
N VAL A 586 -12.70 -5.98 -15.75
CA VAL A 586 -11.72 -5.75 -16.81
C VAL A 586 -12.26 -4.76 -17.85
N GLY A 587 -13.53 -4.86 -18.23
CA GLY A 587 -14.19 -3.90 -19.12
C GLY A 587 -14.23 -2.47 -18.56
N ALA A 588 -14.58 -2.32 -17.28
CA ALA A 588 -14.57 -1.02 -16.59
C ALA A 588 -13.15 -0.43 -16.52
N VAL A 589 -12.15 -1.23 -16.14
CA VAL A 589 -10.74 -0.80 -16.08
C VAL A 589 -10.19 -0.45 -17.46
N MET A 590 -10.52 -1.22 -18.51
CA MET A 590 -10.12 -0.89 -19.88
C MET A 590 -10.74 0.42 -20.36
N THR A 591 -12.02 0.66 -20.07
CA THR A 591 -12.71 1.92 -20.37
C THR A 591 -12.01 3.11 -19.70
N MET A 592 -11.68 2.96 -18.41
CA MET A 592 -10.92 3.96 -17.64
C MET A 592 -9.50 4.18 -18.21
N GLN A 593 -8.80 3.12 -18.62
CA GLN A 593 -7.47 3.23 -19.23
C GLN A 593 -7.50 3.94 -20.59
N MET A 594 -8.52 3.69 -21.41
CA MET A 594 -8.73 4.40 -22.69
C MET A 594 -9.02 5.88 -22.45
N ALA A 595 -9.87 6.19 -21.47
CA ALA A 595 -10.16 7.57 -21.08
C ALA A 595 -8.92 8.35 -20.62
N MET A 596 -8.06 7.73 -19.80
CA MET A 596 -6.83 8.37 -19.31
C MET A 596 -5.69 8.39 -20.34
N ALA A 597 -5.82 7.72 -21.49
CA ALA A 597 -4.73 7.60 -22.46
C ALA A 597 -4.22 8.94 -23.00
N PRO A 598 -5.06 9.94 -23.37
CA PRO A 598 -4.58 11.25 -23.83
C PRO A 598 -3.79 12.00 -22.75
N LEU A 599 -4.28 11.99 -21.51
CA LEU A 599 -3.65 12.64 -20.35
C LEU A 599 -2.31 11.99 -20.01
N ARG A 600 -2.23 10.65 -20.06
CA ARG A 600 -0.97 9.91 -19.91
C ARG A 600 0.02 10.27 -21.02
N GLN A 601 -0.42 10.40 -22.27
CA GLN A 601 0.46 10.78 -23.37
C GLN A 601 1.00 12.20 -23.20
N GLU A 602 0.17 13.17 -22.79
CA GLU A 602 0.63 14.54 -22.55
C GLU A 602 1.54 14.65 -21.31
N ALA A 603 1.27 13.87 -20.25
CA ALA A 603 2.16 13.77 -19.10
C ALA A 603 3.53 13.14 -19.46
N ILE A 604 3.54 12.07 -20.26
CA ILE A 604 4.78 11.46 -20.78
C ILE A 604 5.53 12.45 -21.67
N ARG A 605 4.84 13.16 -22.57
CA ARG A 605 5.42 14.20 -23.42
C ARG A 605 6.04 15.33 -22.59
N THR A 606 5.33 15.83 -21.60
CA THR A 606 5.80 16.89 -20.69
C THR A 606 7.02 16.45 -19.91
N ALA A 607 7.00 15.24 -19.35
CA ALA A 607 8.15 14.65 -18.66
C ALA A 607 9.35 14.47 -19.61
N ARG A 608 9.11 14.06 -20.85
CA ARG A 608 10.16 13.91 -21.88
C ARG A 608 10.79 15.25 -22.26
N ILE A 609 9.98 16.30 -22.47
CA ILE A 609 10.46 17.66 -22.74
C ILE A 609 11.28 18.20 -21.56
N ALA A 610 10.82 17.98 -20.32
CA ALA A 610 11.57 18.36 -19.12
C ALA A 610 12.91 17.62 -19.01
N GLN A 611 12.95 16.34 -19.40
CA GLN A 611 14.16 15.53 -19.43
C GLN A 611 15.12 15.91 -20.57
N GLU A 612 14.60 16.28 -21.75
CA GLU A 612 15.38 16.74 -22.91
C GLU A 612 15.99 18.14 -22.72
N THR A 613 15.35 18.99 -21.92
CA THR A 613 15.82 20.37 -21.65
C THR A 613 16.72 20.50 -20.41
N THR A 614 16.72 19.51 -19.51
CA THR A 614 17.55 19.52 -18.30
C THR A 614 18.91 18.85 -18.53
N ARG A 615 19.99 19.60 -18.30
CA ARG A 615 21.39 19.16 -18.48
C ARG A 615 22.13 19.13 -17.15
N VAL A 616 22.98 18.11 -16.98
CA VAL A 616 23.92 18.01 -15.85
C VAL A 616 25.16 18.86 -16.17
N LEU A 617 25.44 19.88 -15.36
CA LEU A 617 26.62 20.76 -15.51
C LEU A 617 27.85 20.22 -14.78
N PHE A 618 27.66 19.57 -13.63
CA PHE A 618 28.73 18.88 -12.93
C PHE A 618 28.57 17.36 -13.10
N ASN A 619 29.51 16.74 -13.81
CA ASN A 619 29.41 15.35 -14.27
C ASN A 619 29.70 14.28 -13.19
N GLY A 620 30.10 14.68 -11.98
CA GLY A 620 30.45 13.75 -10.89
C GLY A 620 31.73 12.95 -11.12
N LYS A 621 32.64 13.41 -11.99
CA LYS A 621 33.87 12.68 -12.37
C LYS A 621 35.10 13.58 -12.48
N ASP A 622 34.97 14.73 -13.14
CA ASP A 622 36.09 15.60 -13.47
C ASP A 622 35.61 17.05 -13.77
N LEU A 623 36.56 17.93 -14.11
CA LEU A 623 36.30 19.34 -14.46
C LEU A 623 36.05 19.55 -15.96
N SER A 624 35.64 18.52 -16.72
CA SER A 624 35.30 18.69 -18.15
C SER A 624 34.17 19.69 -18.33
N GLY A 625 34.39 20.69 -19.19
CA GLY A 625 33.45 21.80 -19.39
C GLY A 625 33.63 22.97 -18.43
N TRP A 626 34.60 22.91 -17.52
CA TRP A 626 34.94 23.98 -16.58
C TRP A 626 36.34 24.57 -16.85
N GLU A 627 36.57 25.78 -16.34
CA GLU A 627 37.85 26.49 -16.36
C GLU A 627 38.06 27.25 -15.05
N THR A 628 39.30 27.29 -14.55
CA THR A 628 39.68 27.95 -13.30
C THR A 628 40.20 29.37 -13.55
N SER A 629 39.89 30.28 -12.64
CA SER A 629 40.45 31.64 -12.58
C SER A 629 41.10 31.84 -11.20
N GLY A 630 42.26 32.50 -11.14
CA GLY A 630 43.03 32.61 -9.90
C GLY A 630 43.70 31.29 -9.48
N ASN A 631 44.05 31.17 -8.20
CA ASN A 631 44.92 30.11 -7.66
C ASN A 631 44.23 29.25 -6.59
N ALA A 632 42.90 29.33 -6.43
CA ALA A 632 42.16 28.41 -5.57
C ALA A 632 42.23 26.96 -6.08
N LYS A 633 42.18 26.01 -5.15
CA LYS A 633 42.22 24.58 -5.47
C LYS A 633 40.81 24.06 -5.75
N TRP A 634 40.60 23.56 -6.96
CA TRP A 634 39.38 22.87 -7.38
C TRP A 634 39.68 21.41 -7.74
N VAL A 635 38.98 20.47 -7.11
CA VAL A 635 39.15 19.03 -7.33
C VAL A 635 37.80 18.30 -7.41
N VAL A 636 37.81 17.09 -7.96
CA VAL A 636 36.66 16.18 -7.92
C VAL A 636 37.07 14.90 -7.21
N GLU A 637 36.45 14.65 -6.06
CA GLU A 637 36.74 13.52 -5.16
C GLU A 637 35.42 12.86 -4.76
N ASP A 638 35.32 11.53 -4.81
CA ASP A 638 34.11 10.73 -4.53
C ASP A 638 32.82 11.21 -5.23
N GLY A 639 32.96 11.77 -6.44
CA GLY A 639 31.87 12.32 -7.23
C GLY A 639 31.35 13.68 -6.74
N LEU A 640 32.10 14.37 -5.88
CA LEU A 640 31.81 15.71 -5.37
C LEU A 640 32.82 16.72 -5.94
N LEU A 641 32.34 17.88 -6.37
CA LEU A 641 33.19 19.02 -6.72
C LEU A 641 33.56 19.75 -5.43
N ILE A 642 34.85 19.95 -5.18
CA ILE A 642 35.39 20.57 -3.97
C ILE A 642 36.22 21.79 -4.35
N GLY A 643 35.94 22.93 -3.72
CA GLY A 643 36.74 24.16 -3.83
C GLY A 643 37.28 24.61 -2.47
N THR A 644 38.57 24.89 -2.38
CA THR A 644 39.25 25.48 -1.20
C THR A 644 40.22 26.59 -1.64
N GLN A 645 40.64 27.44 -0.71
CA GLN A 645 41.75 28.36 -0.98
C GLN A 645 43.03 27.58 -1.40
N GLY A 646 43.87 28.24 -2.20
CA GLY A 646 45.17 27.72 -2.62
C GLY A 646 46.26 27.95 -1.57
N GLU A 647 47.52 27.73 -1.96
CA GLU A 647 48.67 28.09 -1.12
C GLU A 647 48.61 29.57 -0.73
N ASN A 648 49.02 29.88 0.51
CA ASN A 648 48.96 31.23 1.08
C ASN A 648 47.57 31.90 0.99
N ASN A 649 46.50 31.13 1.23
CA ASN A 649 45.11 31.59 1.24
C ASN A 649 44.65 32.21 -0.10
N ALA A 650 45.25 31.77 -1.21
CA ALA A 650 44.99 32.36 -2.52
C ALA A 650 43.55 32.08 -3.02
N PRO A 651 42.84 33.10 -3.54
CA PRO A 651 41.46 32.98 -4.04
C PRO A 651 41.40 32.47 -5.47
N GLY A 652 40.19 32.16 -5.92
CA GLY A 652 39.92 31.81 -7.31
C GLY A 652 38.50 31.33 -7.55
N ASP A 653 38.06 31.41 -8.79
CA ASP A 653 36.73 30.99 -9.24
C ASP A 653 36.84 29.78 -10.17
N LEU A 654 35.74 29.04 -10.32
CA LEU A 654 35.57 28.00 -11.32
C LEU A 654 34.35 28.33 -12.17
N PHE A 655 34.52 28.46 -13.49
CA PHE A 655 33.45 28.84 -14.43
C PHE A 655 33.17 27.76 -15.47
N THR A 656 31.93 27.69 -15.94
CA THR A 656 31.56 26.91 -17.13
C THR A 656 32.17 27.53 -18.38
N LYS A 657 32.69 26.70 -19.29
CA LYS A 657 33.13 27.16 -20.63
C LYS A 657 31.97 27.65 -21.50
N LYS A 658 30.77 27.10 -21.29
CA LYS A 658 29.52 27.55 -21.93
C LYS A 658 28.92 28.76 -21.20
N THR A 659 28.30 29.66 -21.96
CA THR A 659 27.43 30.75 -21.48
C THR A 659 25.95 30.37 -21.58
N PHE A 660 25.14 30.97 -20.70
CA PHE A 660 23.70 30.75 -20.58
C PHE A 660 22.96 32.10 -20.48
N LYS A 661 21.76 32.18 -21.04
CA LYS A 661 20.92 33.39 -21.04
C LYS A 661 19.77 33.27 -20.04
N ASP A 662 18.71 32.56 -20.44
CA ASP A 662 17.55 32.28 -19.61
C ASP A 662 17.59 30.82 -19.16
N PHE A 663 17.43 30.58 -17.86
CA PHE A 663 17.59 29.25 -17.27
C PHE A 663 16.97 29.12 -15.87
N GLU A 664 16.73 27.86 -15.49
CA GLU A 664 16.53 27.38 -14.12
C GLU A 664 17.73 26.50 -13.73
N LEU A 665 18.53 26.95 -12.75
CA LEU A 665 19.67 26.25 -12.18
C LEU A 665 19.28 25.65 -10.83
N THR A 666 19.69 24.42 -10.55
CA THR A 666 19.57 23.79 -9.22
C THR A 666 20.91 23.21 -8.79
N CYS A 667 21.39 23.66 -7.64
CA CYS A 667 22.65 23.25 -7.03
C CYS A 667 22.38 22.57 -5.67
N THR A 668 22.92 21.38 -5.45
CA THR A 668 22.96 20.72 -4.14
C THR A 668 24.38 20.79 -3.58
N TYR A 669 24.55 21.50 -2.46
CA TYR A 669 25.85 21.88 -1.92
C TYR A 669 25.90 21.77 -0.38
N ARG A 670 27.11 21.77 0.17
CA ARG A 670 27.39 22.03 1.60
C ARG A 670 28.68 22.82 1.71
N VAL A 671 28.91 23.48 2.85
CA VAL A 671 30.11 24.28 3.10
C VAL A 671 30.70 24.01 4.48
N GLU A 672 32.03 24.15 4.61
CA GLU A 672 32.71 24.22 5.90
C GLU A 672 32.85 25.70 6.29
N TRP A 673 32.39 26.07 7.49
CA TRP A 673 32.35 27.45 8.01
C TRP A 673 33.61 27.80 8.82
N PRO A 674 34.04 29.08 8.89
CA PRO A 674 33.47 30.26 8.22
C PRO A 674 33.67 30.22 6.70
N CYS A 675 32.65 30.66 5.96
CA CYS A 675 32.62 30.58 4.51
C CYS A 675 32.13 31.90 3.91
N ASN A 676 32.75 32.31 2.80
CA ASN A 676 32.20 33.26 1.86
C ASN A 676 32.41 32.67 0.46
N THR A 677 31.32 32.27 -0.18
CA THR A 677 31.29 31.72 -1.53
C THR A 677 29.94 32.09 -2.16
N GLY A 678 29.68 31.66 -3.38
CA GLY A 678 28.42 31.87 -4.05
C GLY A 678 28.43 31.27 -5.43
N ILE A 679 27.24 31.14 -6.02
CA ILE A 679 27.08 30.71 -7.40
C ILE A 679 27.08 31.95 -8.28
N TRP A 680 28.17 32.16 -9.02
CA TRP A 680 28.21 33.13 -10.12
C TRP A 680 27.23 32.69 -11.21
N PHE A 681 26.46 33.62 -11.75
CA PHE A 681 25.61 33.38 -12.90
C PHE A 681 25.52 34.62 -13.80
N ARG A 682 25.31 34.37 -15.11
CA ARG A 682 25.44 35.38 -16.17
C ARG A 682 26.76 36.18 -16.10
N TYR A 683 27.84 35.52 -15.67
CA TYR A 683 29.16 36.12 -15.51
C TYR A 683 29.79 36.41 -16.88
N GLN A 684 30.09 37.69 -17.14
CA GLN A 684 30.81 38.17 -18.32
C GLN A 684 32.22 38.68 -17.91
N SER A 685 32.30 39.39 -16.79
CA SER A 685 33.55 39.89 -16.20
C SER A 685 33.35 40.15 -14.69
N PRO A 686 34.42 40.46 -13.92
CA PRO A 686 34.29 40.84 -12.50
C PRO A 686 33.38 42.05 -12.24
N GLN A 687 33.05 42.85 -13.26
CA GLN A 687 32.15 44.02 -13.18
C GLN A 687 30.76 43.75 -13.76
N LYS A 688 30.52 42.57 -14.37
CA LYS A 688 29.27 42.20 -15.04
C LYS A 688 28.93 40.74 -14.77
N ALA A 689 28.20 40.51 -13.68
CA ALA A 689 27.76 39.20 -13.22
C ALA A 689 26.61 39.36 -12.22
N TYR A 690 25.97 38.26 -11.85
CA TYR A 690 25.24 38.13 -10.59
C TYR A 690 25.84 37.00 -9.75
N GLN A 691 25.69 37.08 -8.43
CA GLN A 691 26.08 36.02 -7.51
C GLN A 691 24.90 35.67 -6.61
N ALA A 692 24.58 34.38 -6.51
CA ALA A 692 23.69 33.86 -5.48
C ALA A 692 24.56 33.39 -4.31
N ASP A 693 24.63 34.19 -3.25
CA ASP A 693 25.68 34.06 -2.25
C ASP A 693 25.47 32.95 -1.23
N ILE A 694 26.57 32.50 -0.64
CA ILE A 694 26.65 31.49 0.42
C ILE A 694 27.63 32.05 1.47
N LEU A 695 27.11 32.87 2.36
CA LEU A 695 27.89 33.68 3.29
C LEU A 695 27.12 34.04 4.57
N GLU A 696 27.83 34.70 5.50
CA GLU A 696 27.28 35.51 6.58
C GLU A 696 27.93 36.90 6.56
N TYR A 697 27.14 37.93 6.24
CA TYR A 697 27.57 39.33 6.22
C TYR A 697 26.86 40.10 7.33
N LYS A 698 27.57 41.05 7.97
CA LYS A 698 27.12 41.72 9.21
C LYS A 698 26.64 43.16 9.01
N ASN A 699 27.05 43.84 7.94
CA ASN A 699 26.64 45.22 7.67
C ASN A 699 26.68 45.53 6.15
N PRO A 700 25.54 45.46 5.44
CA PRO A 700 24.21 45.06 5.91
C PRO A 700 24.17 43.59 6.37
N VAL A 701 23.12 43.21 7.11
CA VAL A 701 22.90 41.81 7.49
C VAL A 701 22.44 41.05 6.26
N CYS A 702 23.25 40.09 5.81
CA CYS A 702 22.93 39.25 4.65
C CYS A 702 23.38 37.82 4.90
N TYR A 703 22.52 36.87 4.56
CA TYR A 703 22.79 35.43 4.66
C TYR A 703 22.75 34.77 3.28
N SER A 704 23.06 33.47 3.27
CA SER A 704 23.06 32.65 2.04
C SER A 704 21.72 32.75 1.29
N GLY A 705 21.77 32.83 -0.03
CA GLY A 705 20.62 33.09 -0.89
C GLY A 705 20.38 34.56 -1.24
N SER A 706 21.13 35.49 -0.63
CA SER A 706 21.17 36.89 -1.06
C SER A 706 21.68 37.00 -2.51
N LEU A 707 21.20 38.00 -3.25
CA LEU A 707 21.57 38.26 -4.63
C LEU A 707 22.49 39.48 -4.71
N TYR A 708 23.76 39.23 -5.04
CA TYR A 708 24.78 40.26 -5.24
C TYR A 708 24.98 40.58 -6.72
N CYS A 709 25.22 41.86 -7.02
CA CYS A 709 25.63 42.35 -8.33
C CYS A 709 26.83 43.30 -8.17
N PRO A 710 27.98 43.05 -8.86
CA PRO A 710 29.10 43.98 -8.87
C PRO A 710 28.66 45.40 -9.22
N GLY A 711 29.16 46.40 -8.49
CA GLY A 711 28.79 47.81 -8.65
C GLY A 711 27.41 48.21 -8.08
N LYS A 712 26.50 47.26 -7.80
CA LYS A 712 25.20 47.49 -7.16
C LYS A 712 25.08 46.93 -5.73
N MET A 713 26.04 46.10 -5.29
CA MET A 713 26.00 45.35 -4.03
C MET A 713 24.82 44.37 -3.97
N PHE A 714 24.27 44.09 -2.78
CA PHE A 714 23.12 43.20 -2.62
C PHE A 714 21.84 43.86 -3.16
N ILE A 715 21.34 43.36 -4.28
CA ILE A 715 20.07 43.81 -4.89
C ILE A 715 18.86 43.03 -4.36
N ALA A 716 19.09 41.91 -3.66
CA ALA A 716 18.14 41.30 -2.73
C ALA A 716 18.90 40.67 -1.55
N MET A 717 18.37 40.78 -0.34
CA MET A 717 19.01 40.30 0.90
C MET A 717 18.15 39.24 1.56
N ASN A 718 18.75 38.09 1.90
CA ASN A 718 18.16 37.14 2.82
C ASN A 718 18.56 37.49 4.26
N GLU A 719 17.59 37.80 5.11
CA GLU A 719 17.79 38.07 6.54
C GLU A 719 17.50 36.83 7.43
N ASP A 720 17.04 35.72 6.86
CA ASP A 720 16.81 34.47 7.58
C ASP A 720 17.97 33.46 7.40
N LYS A 721 18.81 33.38 8.44
CA LYS A 721 19.90 32.40 8.55
C LYS A 721 19.45 30.96 8.82
N SER A 722 18.20 30.75 9.25
CA SER A 722 17.69 29.43 9.64
C SER A 722 17.38 28.52 8.45
N LEU A 723 17.27 29.10 7.25
CA LEU A 723 17.02 28.39 6.00
C LEU A 723 18.17 27.47 5.56
N VAL A 724 19.37 27.58 6.18
CA VAL A 724 20.55 26.78 5.84
C VAL A 724 20.84 25.73 6.92
N ASP A 725 20.86 24.46 6.52
CA ASP A 725 21.46 23.39 7.32
C ASP A 725 22.98 23.55 7.30
N ARG A 726 23.59 23.80 8.46
CA ARG A 726 25.04 24.04 8.57
C ARG A 726 25.89 22.78 8.46
N GLU A 727 25.31 21.60 8.73
CA GLU A 727 26.03 20.34 8.84
C GLU A 727 25.70 19.39 7.67
N GLY A 728 24.50 19.50 7.12
CA GLY A 728 24.00 18.70 6.02
C GLY A 728 24.09 19.35 4.62
N TRP A 729 23.17 18.92 3.74
CA TRP A 729 23.13 19.33 2.33
C TRP A 729 22.00 20.32 2.09
N ASN A 730 22.33 21.44 1.43
CA ASN A 730 21.40 22.48 1.04
C ASN A 730 21.13 22.43 -0.46
N THR A 731 19.97 22.91 -0.87
CA THR A 731 19.62 23.11 -2.29
C THR A 731 19.37 24.58 -2.57
N MET A 732 20.14 25.17 -3.47
CA MET A 732 19.91 26.50 -4.02
C MET A 732 19.31 26.37 -5.43
N LYS A 733 18.24 27.13 -5.70
CA LYS A 733 17.67 27.29 -7.04
C LYS A 733 17.85 28.72 -7.49
N VAL A 734 18.28 28.93 -8.73
CA VAL A 734 18.36 30.25 -9.36
C VAL A 734 17.57 30.21 -10.65
N ARG A 735 16.65 31.16 -10.85
CA ARG A 735 15.88 31.33 -12.07
C ARG A 735 16.16 32.71 -12.63
N ALA A 736 16.69 32.75 -13.85
CA ALA A 736 16.93 33.97 -14.59
C ALA A 736 16.16 33.90 -15.90
N LYS A 737 15.21 34.83 -16.13
CA LYS A 737 14.42 34.88 -17.36
C LYS A 737 14.20 36.34 -17.77
N GLY A 738 14.84 36.76 -18.86
CA GLY A 738 14.92 38.18 -19.21
C GLY A 738 15.62 38.97 -18.10
N ASP A 739 14.99 40.04 -17.63
CA ASP A 739 15.37 40.84 -16.47
C ASP A 739 14.94 40.24 -15.12
N HIS A 740 14.08 39.21 -15.12
CA HIS A 740 13.50 38.65 -13.89
C HIS A 740 14.42 37.60 -13.25
N LEU A 741 14.89 37.89 -12.04
CA LEU A 741 15.84 37.07 -11.28
C LEU A 741 15.21 36.61 -9.97
N GLN A 742 15.26 35.31 -9.69
CA GLN A 742 14.67 34.71 -8.50
C GLN A 742 15.61 33.67 -7.88
N ILE A 743 15.70 33.61 -6.55
CA ILE A 743 16.52 32.64 -5.81
C ILE A 743 15.67 31.94 -4.74
N TRP A 744 15.90 30.64 -4.56
CA TRP A 744 15.38 29.86 -3.44
C TRP A 744 16.51 29.13 -2.71
N ILE A 745 16.38 29.01 -1.38
CA ILE A 745 17.19 28.14 -0.51
C ILE A 745 16.25 27.15 0.15
N ASN A 746 16.53 25.84 0.00
CA ASN A 746 15.73 24.75 0.58
C ASN A 746 14.21 24.94 0.35
N ASP A 747 13.86 25.33 -0.88
CA ASP A 747 12.51 25.65 -1.38
C ASP A 747 11.85 26.95 -0.85
N HIS A 748 12.49 27.69 0.06
CA HIS A 748 12.07 29.04 0.46
C HIS A 748 12.58 30.09 -0.53
N LYS A 749 11.69 30.94 -1.08
CA LYS A 749 12.06 32.03 -1.99
C LYS A 749 12.68 33.19 -1.21
N VAL A 750 13.91 33.58 -1.56
CA VAL A 750 14.73 34.57 -0.84
C VAL A 750 15.13 35.78 -1.69
N ALA A 751 15.03 35.68 -3.02
CA ALA A 751 15.17 36.82 -3.92
C ALA A 751 14.10 36.75 -5.02
N ASP A 752 13.56 37.91 -5.41
CA ASP A 752 12.63 38.08 -6.52
C ASP A 752 12.70 39.54 -7.01
N VAL A 753 13.51 39.80 -8.04
CA VAL A 753 13.83 41.16 -8.50
C VAL A 753 13.86 41.27 -10.02
N ARG A 754 13.76 42.50 -10.53
CA ARG A 754 14.02 42.84 -11.94
C ARG A 754 15.29 43.65 -12.03
N ASP A 755 16.28 43.15 -12.77
CA ASP A 755 17.56 43.81 -13.01
C ASP A 755 18.15 43.38 -14.37
N ASP A 756 18.74 44.33 -15.09
CA ASP A 756 19.19 44.18 -16.48
C ASP A 756 20.72 44.32 -16.65
N SER A 757 21.49 44.35 -15.55
CA SER A 757 22.96 44.53 -15.56
C SER A 757 23.71 43.48 -16.40
N THR A 758 23.16 42.26 -16.50
CA THR A 758 23.65 41.23 -17.43
C THR A 758 22.54 40.30 -17.88
N ASP A 759 22.44 40.05 -19.20
CA ASP A 759 21.42 39.19 -19.79
C ASP A 759 21.90 37.74 -19.96
N SER A 760 23.21 37.51 -19.98
CA SER A 760 23.82 36.23 -20.35
C SER A 760 25.28 36.12 -19.88
N GLY A 761 25.77 34.90 -19.67
CA GLY A 761 27.17 34.67 -19.31
C GLY A 761 27.42 33.30 -18.69
N LYS A 762 28.62 33.10 -18.13
CA LYS A 762 29.03 31.83 -17.50
C LYS A 762 28.31 31.61 -16.17
N ILE A 763 28.28 30.36 -15.73
CA ILE A 763 27.89 29.95 -14.38
C ILE A 763 29.17 29.50 -13.66
N GLY A 764 29.30 29.75 -12.37
CA GLY A 764 30.51 29.42 -11.63
C GLY A 764 30.36 29.36 -10.12
N PHE A 765 31.46 29.04 -9.44
CA PHE A 765 31.57 29.07 -7.98
C PHE A 765 32.81 29.84 -7.56
N GLN A 766 32.73 30.52 -6.42
CA GLN A 766 33.82 31.33 -5.86
C GLN A 766 34.55 30.64 -4.70
N VAL A 767 35.85 30.83 -4.61
CA VAL A 767 36.62 30.73 -3.36
C VAL A 767 37.16 32.12 -3.02
N HIS A 768 36.60 32.72 -1.97
CA HIS A 768 36.86 34.11 -1.58
C HIS A 768 38.20 34.26 -0.85
N PRO A 769 38.93 35.38 -1.00
CA PRO A 769 40.19 35.63 -0.29
C PRO A 769 40.01 35.93 1.20
N GLY A 770 41.09 35.78 1.96
CA GLY A 770 41.24 36.29 3.33
C GLY A 770 41.45 35.20 4.38
N ASP A 771 42.32 35.47 5.35
CA ASP A 771 42.77 34.51 6.36
C ASP A 771 41.62 34.00 7.24
N GLN A 772 40.61 34.84 7.51
CA GLN A 772 39.41 34.42 8.23
C GLN A 772 38.61 33.32 7.50
N PHE A 773 38.84 33.14 6.20
CA PHE A 773 38.24 32.07 5.38
C PHE A 773 39.24 30.97 5.02
N GLY A 774 40.43 30.90 5.65
CA GLY A 774 41.44 29.86 5.38
C GLY A 774 40.98 28.40 5.59
N LYS A 775 39.86 28.20 6.30
CA LYS A 775 39.20 26.90 6.48
C LYS A 775 37.96 26.70 5.58
N MET A 776 37.65 27.64 4.69
CA MET A 776 36.47 27.54 3.85
C MET A 776 36.61 26.37 2.86
N LYS A 777 35.52 25.66 2.66
CA LYS A 777 35.40 24.63 1.64
C LYS A 777 33.99 24.64 1.10
N VAL A 778 33.85 24.71 -0.22
CA VAL A 778 32.57 24.48 -0.89
C VAL A 778 32.56 23.07 -1.48
N VAL A 779 31.48 22.32 -1.26
CA VAL A 779 31.32 20.95 -1.73
C VAL A 779 29.99 20.84 -2.47
N VAL A 780 30.03 20.54 -3.77
CA VAL A 780 28.86 20.44 -4.65
C VAL A 780 28.65 18.99 -5.09
N LYS A 781 27.47 18.45 -4.80
CA LYS A 781 27.08 17.07 -5.13
C LYS A 781 26.34 16.96 -6.46
N LYS A 782 25.59 18.01 -6.84
CA LYS A 782 24.77 18.03 -8.04
C LYS A 782 24.63 19.47 -8.52
N LEU A 783 24.88 19.68 -9.81
CA LEU A 783 24.52 20.93 -10.49
C LEU A 783 23.80 20.58 -11.80
N VAL A 784 22.54 20.99 -11.91
CA VAL A 784 21.72 20.80 -13.12
C VAL A 784 21.14 22.13 -13.57
N ILE A 785 21.08 22.33 -14.88
CA ILE A 785 20.48 23.50 -15.52
C ILE A 785 19.40 23.07 -16.50
N LYS A 786 18.34 23.86 -16.60
CA LYS A 786 17.33 23.79 -17.65
C LYS A 786 17.31 25.14 -18.35
N GLU A 787 17.63 25.16 -19.63
CA GLU A 787 17.56 26.37 -20.47
C GLU A 787 16.06 26.66 -20.77
N LEU A 788 15.65 27.94 -20.73
CA LEU A 788 14.24 28.38 -20.75
C LEU A 788 13.75 28.98 -22.07
#